data_AF-A0AAF0AWY8-F1
#
_entry.id   AF-A0AAF0AWY8-F1
#
_cell.length_a   1.000
_cell.length_b   1.000
_cell.length_c   1.000
_cell.angle_alpha   90.00
_cell.angle_beta   90.00
_cell.angle_gamma   90.00
#
_symmetry.space_group_name_H-M   'P 1'
#
loop_
_entity.id
_entity.type
_entity.pdbx_description
1 polymer ?
#
loop_
_entity_poly.entity_id
_entity_poly.type
_entity_poly.pdbx_seq_one_letter_code
_entity_poly.pdbx_strand_id
1 'polypeptide(L)'
;MGFDLAYLEEKWGTYRGLLFYLVLLLPVAAHMLLSRNKRQLAVSSEENIPKEKENVKQKKQMKRFTRKNMKSRPIQSNSQNEIDLQNSPICIFYATLGGTAQRYASEVHKLLSTNLQRDDLQLLSLDYIDLEEYFLYCPENAVYLIILPSYAIESSIDFYLSTLRETFYDSRVQKNPLEKMSGYAVFGLGDMDNYPGDMFCYQAIQTDKWLSKLGASRIAPMGVTNSQLAPATQIDILTQWTNSVIENMKKGTLLRPMDEGEGNSEVMDVEDMGPMMAKAKTESSLPVGTKEMVSTVSPTYKSLTKQGYSVVGSHSGVKICRWTKNAMRGRGFCYKYSFYGIRSHLCMEATPSLACANKCTFCWRHGTNPVGTEWRWKVDPPELIMKGILDSHYAKLKLMRGVPGVRQDRFSEASRVRHCALSLVGEPIFYPYINEFVGMLHEREISSFLVTNAQHPEAFRKMGMVTQLYVSIDASTKQSLKSVDRPLFKDFWERLLACLEILREKKQRTVYRMTLVKGFNMEQIKEYTELIRLGVPCFIEIKGVTYSGNSDQSPLTMKNVPYYEEVVDFTKKLIENIDKYLGDLGVKYEIAAEHAHSCSLLVAQTKFKKDDVWYTHIDYAKFFELWRTKEAFDPLEYIAPTPEFAYFGQGGFSPEDVRFVRKQKNRNRPEATPATTADSGIAA
;
A
#
# COMPACT_ATOMS: atom_id res chain seq x y z
N MET A 1 -44.82 8.88 -71.74
CA MET A 1 -44.53 9.81 -70.63
C MET A 1 -43.15 9.46 -70.11
N GLY A 2 -42.11 10.15 -70.58
CA GLY A 2 -40.76 9.99 -70.04
C GLY A 2 -40.69 10.66 -68.67
N PHE A 3 -40.32 9.91 -67.64
CA PHE A 3 -40.04 10.48 -66.32
C PHE A 3 -38.69 11.18 -66.39
N ASP A 4 -38.69 12.49 -66.14
CA ASP A 4 -37.50 13.31 -66.10
C ASP A 4 -36.70 12.99 -64.81
N LEU A 5 -35.65 12.19 -64.97
CA LEU A 5 -34.75 11.80 -63.89
C LEU A 5 -34.00 13.00 -63.29
N ALA A 6 -33.86 14.11 -64.02
CA ALA A 6 -33.22 15.32 -63.51
C ALA A 6 -34.07 16.01 -62.43
N TYR A 7 -35.40 15.93 -62.54
CA TYR A 7 -36.33 16.46 -61.52
C TYR A 7 -36.22 15.71 -60.18
N LEU A 8 -35.97 14.39 -60.24
CA LEU A 8 -35.82 13.56 -59.05
C LEU A 8 -34.48 13.81 -58.34
N GLU A 9 -33.39 14.04 -59.07
CA GLU A 9 -32.09 14.39 -58.47
C GLU A 9 -32.10 15.77 -57.81
N GLU A 10 -32.73 16.78 -58.43
CA GLU A 10 -32.85 18.13 -57.86
C GLU A 10 -33.65 18.13 -56.54
N LYS A 11 -34.71 17.33 -56.47
CA LYS A 11 -35.56 17.22 -55.28
C LYS A 11 -34.98 16.31 -54.20
N TRP A 12 -34.11 15.36 -54.55
CA TRP A 12 -33.53 14.40 -53.61
C TRP A 12 -32.71 15.07 -52.51
N GLY A 13 -32.01 16.18 -52.81
CA GLY A 13 -31.29 16.99 -51.81
C GLY A 13 -32.20 17.55 -50.72
N THR A 14 -33.39 18.00 -51.09
CA THR A 14 -34.39 18.59 -50.17
C THR A 14 -35.05 17.52 -49.30
N TYR A 15 -35.34 16.34 -49.85
CA TYR A 15 -35.93 15.23 -49.10
C TYR A 15 -34.93 14.56 -48.15
N ARG A 16 -33.64 14.59 -48.46
CA ARG A 16 -32.59 13.98 -47.62
C ARG A 16 -32.44 14.68 -46.28
N GLY A 17 -32.57 16.01 -46.23
CA GLY A 17 -32.58 16.77 -44.98
C GLY A 17 -33.83 16.48 -44.13
N LEU A 18 -35.00 16.42 -44.77
CA LEU A 18 -36.29 16.13 -44.12
C LEU A 18 -36.33 14.72 -43.52
N LEU A 19 -35.78 13.73 -44.23
CA LEU A 19 -35.67 12.36 -43.73
C LEU A 19 -34.73 12.28 -42.51
N PHE A 20 -33.62 13.02 -42.54
CA PHE A 20 -32.66 13.05 -41.43
C PHE A 20 -33.27 13.67 -40.15
N TYR A 21 -34.05 14.74 -40.29
CA TYR A 21 -34.78 15.35 -39.18
C TYR A 21 -35.89 14.44 -38.62
N LEU A 22 -36.62 13.73 -39.48
CA LEU A 22 -37.64 12.75 -39.04
C LEU A 22 -37.01 11.59 -38.25
N VAL A 23 -35.87 11.07 -38.68
CA VAL A 23 -35.15 9.99 -37.97
C VAL A 23 -34.59 10.46 -36.61
N LEU A 24 -34.15 11.71 -36.50
CA LEU A 24 -33.68 12.29 -35.23
C LEU A 24 -34.82 12.61 -34.25
N LEU A 25 -36.01 12.93 -34.73
CA LEU A 25 -37.16 13.28 -33.88
C LEU A 25 -37.96 12.06 -33.38
N LEU A 26 -37.87 10.92 -34.08
CA LEU A 26 -38.56 9.67 -33.70
C LEU A 26 -38.23 9.18 -32.27
N PRO A 27 -36.97 9.13 -31.81
CA PRO A 27 -36.63 8.72 -30.44
C PRO A 27 -37.20 9.67 -29.37
N VAL A 28 -37.23 10.97 -29.66
CA VAL A 28 -37.74 12.00 -28.74
C VAL A 28 -39.27 11.90 -28.62
N ALA A 29 -39.96 11.71 -29.75
CA ALA A 29 -41.40 11.48 -29.77
C ALA A 29 -41.78 10.18 -29.05
N ALA A 30 -41.02 9.10 -29.25
CA ALA A 30 -41.21 7.83 -28.55
C ALA A 30 -41.02 7.96 -27.03
N HIS A 31 -40.00 8.71 -26.59
CA HIS A 31 -39.77 8.97 -25.17
C HIS A 31 -40.88 9.83 -24.55
N MET A 32 -41.39 10.83 -25.29
CA MET A 32 -42.53 11.66 -24.86
C MET A 32 -43.82 10.83 -24.71
N LEU A 33 -44.13 9.96 -25.68
CA LEU A 33 -45.29 9.06 -25.63
C LEU A 33 -45.20 8.03 -24.48
N LEU A 34 -44.03 7.42 -24.28
CA LEU A 34 -43.79 6.48 -23.18
C LEU A 34 -43.88 7.17 -21.80
N SER A 35 -43.45 8.43 -21.70
CA SER A 35 -43.56 9.21 -20.46
C SER A 35 -45.00 9.64 -20.14
N ARG A 36 -45.83 9.88 -21.16
CA ARG A 36 -47.27 10.19 -21.02
C ARG A 36 -48.07 8.97 -20.57
N ASN A 37 -47.81 7.79 -21.12
CA ASN A 37 -48.52 6.55 -20.74
C ASN A 37 -48.15 6.08 -19.31
N LYS A 38 -46.92 6.31 -18.84
CA LYS A 38 -46.54 6.03 -17.44
C LYS A 38 -47.26 6.89 -16.41
N ARG A 39 -47.74 8.09 -16.79
CA ARG A 39 -48.51 8.97 -15.90
C ARG A 39 -50.02 8.64 -15.87
N GLN A 40 -50.56 7.98 -16.90
CA GLN A 40 -51.96 7.55 -16.92
C GLN A 40 -52.20 6.17 -16.25
N LEU A 41 -51.16 5.34 -16.10
CA LEU A 41 -51.26 4.01 -15.46
C LEU A 41 -51.12 4.03 -13.92
N ALA A 42 -50.91 5.20 -13.30
CA ALA A 42 -50.72 5.34 -11.85
C ALA A 42 -52.01 5.71 -11.08
N VAL A 43 -53.15 5.86 -11.76
CA VAL A 43 -54.43 6.22 -11.14
C VAL A 43 -55.57 5.45 -11.81
N SER A 44 -55.94 4.31 -11.23
CA SER A 44 -57.28 3.67 -11.21
C SER A 44 -57.21 2.14 -11.34
N SER A 45 -57.46 1.44 -10.24
CA SER A 45 -58.43 0.32 -10.12
C SER A 45 -58.17 -0.49 -8.85
N GLU A 46 -58.98 -0.21 -7.83
CA GLU A 46 -59.34 -1.16 -6.77
C GLU A 46 -60.47 -2.09 -7.26
N GLU A 47 -60.60 -3.23 -6.56
CA GLU A 47 -61.70 -4.24 -6.56
C GLU A 47 -61.70 -5.24 -7.75
N ASN A 48 -61.81 -6.58 -7.58
CA ASN A 48 -62.51 -7.37 -6.56
C ASN A 48 -61.95 -8.82 -6.41
N ILE A 49 -62.31 -9.42 -5.28
CA ILE A 49 -61.76 -10.59 -4.55
C ILE A 49 -62.39 -11.94 -5.01
N PRO A 50 -61.86 -13.15 -4.64
CA PRO A 50 -62.37 -13.83 -3.43
C PRO A 50 -61.33 -14.59 -2.56
N LYS A 51 -61.44 -14.35 -1.23
CA LYS A 51 -61.40 -15.19 0.00
C LYS A 51 -60.55 -16.48 0.00
N GLU A 52 -59.81 -16.90 1.03
CA GLU A 52 -59.93 -16.73 2.49
C GLU A 52 -58.67 -17.30 3.20
N LYS A 53 -58.15 -16.62 4.23
CA LYS A 53 -57.90 -17.12 5.61
C LYS A 53 -56.98 -16.17 6.36
N GLU A 54 -57.55 -15.57 7.40
CA GLU A 54 -56.99 -14.56 8.28
C GLU A 54 -55.85 -15.11 9.16
N ASN A 55 -54.80 -14.31 9.32
CA ASN A 55 -54.08 -14.23 10.59
C ASN A 55 -53.53 -12.81 10.80
N VAL A 56 -53.88 -12.26 11.96
CA VAL A 56 -53.82 -10.86 12.37
C VAL A 56 -52.38 -10.34 12.46
N LYS A 57 -52.05 -9.26 11.73
CA LYS A 57 -50.83 -8.44 11.95
C LYS A 57 -51.20 -7.13 12.66
N GLN A 58 -50.72 -6.98 13.89
CA GLN A 58 -50.68 -5.70 14.61
C GLN A 58 -49.69 -4.73 13.94
N LYS A 59 -50.17 -3.53 13.59
CA LYS A 59 -49.33 -2.36 13.27
C LYS A 59 -48.57 -1.92 14.54
N LYS A 60 -47.24 -2.01 14.55
CA LYS A 60 -46.41 -1.31 15.54
C LYS A 60 -46.00 0.06 14.99
N GLN A 61 -46.59 1.11 15.56
CA GLN A 61 -46.13 2.49 15.39
C GLN A 61 -44.66 2.64 15.85
N MET A 62 -43.92 3.42 15.07
CA MET A 62 -42.55 3.83 15.35
C MET A 62 -42.53 4.75 16.59
N LYS A 63 -41.95 4.28 17.71
CA LYS A 63 -41.75 5.09 18.91
C LYS A 63 -40.46 5.90 18.79
N ARG A 64 -40.57 7.23 18.94
CA ARG A 64 -39.46 8.14 19.24
C ARG A 64 -38.73 7.64 20.49
N PHE A 65 -37.40 7.49 20.41
CA PHE A 65 -36.56 7.24 21.58
C PHE A 65 -36.45 8.50 22.43
N THR A 66 -37.25 8.57 23.50
CA THR A 66 -37.06 9.51 24.60
C THR A 66 -36.27 8.85 25.74
N ARG A 67 -35.28 9.60 26.23
CA ARG A 67 -34.31 9.29 27.29
C ARG A 67 -35.02 8.78 28.56
N LYS A 68 -34.67 7.58 29.04
CA LYS A 68 -34.89 7.16 30.44
C LYS A 68 -33.53 7.04 31.13
N ASN A 69 -33.39 7.73 32.26
CA ASN A 69 -32.20 7.75 33.10
C ASN A 69 -31.80 6.32 33.54
N MET A 70 -30.64 5.83 33.07
CA MET A 70 -29.97 4.68 33.67
C MET A 70 -29.17 5.16 34.89
N LYS A 71 -29.55 4.69 36.08
CA LYS A 71 -28.71 4.77 37.27
C LYS A 71 -27.72 3.60 37.25
N SER A 72 -26.47 3.84 36.87
CA SER A 72 -25.36 2.94 37.23
C SER A 72 -24.95 3.26 38.68
N ARG A 73 -24.75 2.24 39.52
CA ARG A 73 -24.27 2.44 40.90
C ARG A 73 -22.78 2.81 40.87
N PRO A 74 -22.37 4.00 41.35
CA PRO A 74 -20.97 4.33 41.54
C PRO A 74 -20.42 3.53 42.74
N ILE A 75 -19.20 3.03 42.62
CA ILE A 75 -18.43 2.55 43.77
C ILE A 75 -17.40 3.63 44.07
N GLN A 76 -17.53 4.31 45.21
CA GLN A 76 -16.42 5.05 45.80
C GLN A 76 -15.43 4.01 46.30
N SER A 77 -14.27 3.89 45.64
CA SER A 77 -13.17 3.08 46.15
C SER A 77 -12.54 3.79 47.34
N ASN A 78 -12.86 3.35 48.55
CA ASN A 78 -12.04 3.61 49.73
C ASN A 78 -10.75 2.77 49.62
N SER A 79 -9.71 3.32 48.99
CA SER A 79 -8.29 3.05 49.28
C SER A 79 -7.38 3.88 48.38
N GLN A 80 -6.68 4.84 49.02
CA GLN A 80 -5.35 5.36 48.71
C GLN A 80 -4.81 5.19 47.27
N ASN A 81 -5.24 6.07 46.37
CA ASN A 81 -4.45 6.77 45.34
C ASN A 81 -5.47 7.55 44.50
N GLU A 82 -5.65 8.85 44.76
CA GLU A 82 -6.49 9.69 43.90
C GLU A 82 -5.84 9.79 42.52
N ILE A 83 -6.32 9.00 41.56
CA ILE A 83 -5.86 9.06 40.17
C ILE A 83 -6.34 10.38 39.59
N ASP A 84 -5.40 11.32 39.38
CA ASP A 84 -5.68 12.60 38.75
C ASP A 84 -5.84 12.42 37.23
N LEU A 85 -7.04 12.00 36.83
CA LEU A 85 -7.43 11.86 35.43
C LEU A 85 -7.38 13.18 34.66
N GLN A 86 -7.45 14.34 35.34
CA GLN A 86 -7.51 15.65 34.67
C GLN A 86 -6.13 16.14 34.24
N ASN A 87 -5.08 15.86 35.03
CA ASN A 87 -3.71 16.28 34.73
C ASN A 87 -2.86 15.17 34.08
N SER A 88 -3.37 13.94 34.01
CA SER A 88 -2.76 12.83 33.27
C SER A 88 -2.49 13.18 31.78
N PRO A 89 -1.36 12.75 31.17
CA PRO A 89 -1.13 12.88 29.73
C PRO A 89 -2.19 12.13 28.91
N ILE A 90 -2.80 12.79 27.93
CA ILE A 90 -3.87 12.19 27.11
C ILE A 90 -3.34 11.83 25.73
N CYS A 91 -3.47 10.55 25.37
CA CYS A 91 -3.13 10.03 24.06
C CYS A 91 -4.41 9.58 23.33
N ILE A 92 -4.68 10.19 22.18
CA ILE A 92 -5.81 9.87 21.30
C ILE A 92 -5.27 9.03 20.14
N PHE A 93 -5.59 7.74 20.14
CA PHE A 93 -5.20 6.81 19.10
C PHE A 93 -6.28 6.61 18.05
N TYR A 94 -5.87 6.50 16.80
CA TYR A 94 -6.75 6.12 15.70
C TYR A 94 -6.05 5.24 14.67
N ALA A 95 -6.84 4.45 13.95
CA ALA A 95 -6.40 3.73 12.76
C ALA A 95 -7.38 4.00 11.62
N THR A 96 -6.89 4.21 10.40
CA THR A 96 -7.79 4.50 9.27
C THR A 96 -7.23 4.10 7.91
N LEU A 97 -8.07 3.41 7.12
CA LEU A 97 -7.83 3.16 5.70
C LEU A 97 -8.48 4.24 4.81
N GLY A 98 -9.51 4.92 5.30
CA GLY A 98 -10.35 5.86 4.53
C GLY A 98 -10.38 7.30 5.03
N GLY A 99 -9.66 7.61 6.11
CA GLY A 99 -9.61 8.95 6.72
C GLY A 99 -10.76 9.27 7.68
N THR A 100 -11.85 8.49 7.71
CA THR A 100 -13.02 8.77 8.56
C THR A 100 -12.65 8.75 10.04
N ALA A 101 -11.98 7.71 10.52
CA ALA A 101 -11.59 7.61 11.92
C ALA A 101 -10.59 8.70 12.34
N GLN A 102 -9.70 9.12 11.43
CA GLN A 102 -8.82 10.27 11.68
C GLN A 102 -9.61 11.56 11.90
N ARG A 103 -10.63 11.83 11.07
CA ARG A 103 -11.50 13.01 11.26
C ARG A 103 -12.19 12.99 12.63
N TYR A 104 -12.65 11.82 13.07
CA TYR A 104 -13.36 11.68 14.34
C TYR A 104 -12.39 11.86 15.51
N ALA A 105 -11.19 11.30 15.41
CA ALA A 105 -10.13 11.51 16.38
C ALA A 105 -9.71 13.00 16.46
N SER A 106 -9.67 13.72 15.33
CA SER A 106 -9.45 15.17 15.32
C SER A 106 -10.57 15.96 15.98
N GLU A 107 -11.84 15.58 15.79
CA GLU A 107 -12.96 16.20 16.50
C GLU A 107 -12.93 15.93 18.00
N VAL A 108 -12.61 14.70 18.42
CA VAL A 108 -12.40 14.35 19.85
C VAL A 108 -11.26 15.18 20.44
N HIS A 109 -10.14 15.31 19.73
CA HIS A 109 -9.00 16.15 20.13
C HIS A 109 -9.42 17.61 20.35
N LYS A 110 -10.16 18.19 19.39
CA LYS A 110 -10.67 19.56 19.49
C LYS A 110 -11.62 19.75 20.68
N LEU A 111 -12.56 18.83 20.87
CA LEU A 111 -13.53 18.87 21.97
C LEU A 111 -12.84 18.78 23.34
N LEU A 112 -11.87 17.88 23.49
CA LEU A 112 -11.12 17.73 24.73
C LEU A 112 -10.24 18.94 25.01
N SER A 113 -9.49 19.42 24.01
CA SER A 113 -8.61 20.58 24.17
C SER A 113 -9.41 21.82 24.61
N THR A 114 -10.60 22.02 24.05
CA THR A 114 -11.49 23.13 24.41
C THR A 114 -12.09 22.99 25.82
N ASN A 115 -12.55 21.80 26.19
CA ASN A 115 -13.24 21.57 27.47
C ASN A 115 -12.29 21.42 28.67
N LEU A 116 -11.07 20.93 28.45
CA LEU A 116 -10.03 20.77 29.46
C LEU A 116 -9.05 21.94 29.48
N GLN A 117 -9.10 22.85 28.50
CA GLN A 117 -8.18 23.99 28.33
C GLN A 117 -6.71 23.53 28.31
N ARG A 118 -6.44 22.46 27.56
CA ARG A 118 -5.13 21.82 27.43
C ARG A 118 -4.76 21.67 25.97
N ASP A 119 -3.51 21.98 25.65
CA ASP A 119 -2.97 21.86 24.28
C ASP A 119 -1.96 20.71 24.15
N ASP A 120 -1.66 20.00 25.23
CA ASP A 120 -0.66 18.94 25.31
C ASP A 120 -1.20 17.54 24.96
N LEU A 121 -2.39 17.47 24.34
CA LEU A 121 -3.01 16.22 23.90
C LEU A 121 -2.32 15.67 22.66
N GLN A 122 -1.91 14.40 22.72
CA GLN A 122 -1.28 13.73 21.59
C GLN A 122 -2.32 13.07 20.70
N LEU A 123 -2.28 13.34 19.39
CA LEU A 123 -3.09 12.67 18.39
C LEU A 123 -2.19 11.72 17.58
N LEU A 124 -2.33 10.42 17.83
CA LEU A 124 -1.41 9.39 17.34
C LEU A 124 -2.13 8.40 16.44
N SER A 125 -1.50 8.03 15.33
CA SER A 125 -2.01 6.94 14.49
C SER A 125 -1.36 5.61 14.90
N LEU A 126 -2.17 4.59 15.19
CA LEU A 126 -1.69 3.22 15.47
C LEU A 126 -0.84 2.64 14.32
N ASP A 127 -0.94 3.22 13.13
CA ASP A 127 -0.16 2.80 11.97
C ASP A 127 1.32 3.19 12.00
N TYR A 128 1.67 4.21 12.78
CA TYR A 128 2.97 4.89 12.72
C TYR A 128 3.69 4.98 14.06
N ILE A 129 3.09 4.47 15.14
CA ILE A 129 3.71 4.39 16.45
C ILE A 129 4.38 3.03 16.68
N ASP A 130 5.32 2.98 17.61
CA ASP A 130 5.82 1.73 18.16
C ASP A 130 4.81 1.21 19.19
N LEU A 131 4.10 0.12 18.87
CA LEU A 131 3.06 -0.41 19.75
C LEU A 131 3.62 -0.89 21.10
N GLU A 132 4.88 -1.32 21.16
CA GLU A 132 5.48 -1.75 22.43
C GLU A 132 5.69 -0.57 23.38
N GLU A 133 6.11 0.57 22.86
CA GLU A 133 6.32 1.79 23.67
C GLU A 133 5.05 2.20 24.41
N TYR A 134 3.90 2.13 23.75
CA TYR A 134 2.62 2.58 24.31
C TYR A 134 1.83 1.47 25.01
N PHE A 135 1.86 0.23 24.53
CA PHE A 135 0.99 -0.85 25.02
C PHE A 135 1.71 -1.96 25.79
N LEU A 136 3.04 -1.97 25.82
CA LEU A 136 3.85 -2.89 26.64
C LEU A 136 4.57 -2.15 27.77
N TYR A 137 5.31 -1.09 27.45
CA TYR A 137 6.05 -0.32 28.45
C TYR A 137 5.19 0.74 29.14
N CYS A 138 4.20 1.28 28.42
CA CYS A 138 3.16 2.23 28.83
C CYS A 138 3.61 3.37 29.77
N PRO A 139 3.59 4.65 29.33
CA PRO A 139 3.89 5.77 30.21
C PRO A 139 2.95 5.79 31.43
N GLU A 140 3.54 5.96 32.62
CA GLU A 140 2.79 5.98 33.88
C GLU A 140 1.77 7.12 33.88
N ASN A 141 0.57 6.87 34.42
CA ASN A 141 -0.52 7.83 34.56
C ASN A 141 -1.05 8.41 33.24
N ALA A 142 -0.96 7.68 32.11
CA ALA A 142 -1.54 8.14 30.84
C ALA A 142 -3.02 7.76 30.68
N VAL A 143 -3.78 8.57 29.95
CA VAL A 143 -5.18 8.34 29.56
C VAL A 143 -5.27 8.05 28.07
N TYR A 144 -5.84 6.90 27.70
CA TYR A 144 -5.91 6.46 26.29
C TYR A 144 -7.34 6.54 25.75
N LEU A 145 -7.51 7.29 24.66
CA LEU A 145 -8.77 7.35 23.93
C LEU A 145 -8.57 6.75 22.55
N ILE A 146 -9.34 5.71 22.21
CA ILE A 146 -9.06 4.90 21.02
C ILE A 146 -10.27 4.92 20.10
N ILE A 147 -10.11 5.49 18.90
CA ILE A 147 -11.16 5.59 17.88
C ILE A 147 -10.85 4.63 16.75
N LEU A 148 -11.66 3.57 16.61
CA LEU A 148 -11.40 2.49 15.66
C LEU A 148 -12.61 2.21 14.75
N PRO A 149 -12.41 2.17 13.43
CA PRO A 149 -13.38 1.58 12.53
C PRO A 149 -13.34 0.05 12.56
N SER A 150 -14.40 -0.58 12.07
CA SER A 150 -14.43 -2.00 11.72
C SER A 150 -14.13 -2.21 10.24
N TYR A 151 -13.25 -3.15 9.93
CA TYR A 151 -12.96 -3.60 8.58
C TYR A 151 -13.26 -5.09 8.41
N ALA A 152 -14.00 -5.43 7.34
CA ALA A 152 -14.20 -6.82 6.92
C ALA A 152 -12.98 -7.43 6.22
N ILE A 153 -12.00 -6.59 5.90
CA ILE A 153 -10.68 -7.01 5.43
C ILE A 153 -9.68 -6.89 6.56
N GLU A 154 -8.52 -7.49 6.35
CA GLU A 154 -7.38 -7.24 7.20
C GLU A 154 -6.89 -5.79 7.10
N SER A 155 -6.50 -5.26 8.25
CA SER A 155 -6.12 -3.88 8.45
C SER A 155 -5.00 -3.78 9.49
N SER A 156 -4.45 -2.59 9.64
CA SER A 156 -3.49 -2.28 10.69
C SER A 156 -4.02 -2.52 12.11
N ILE A 157 -5.33 -2.48 12.28
CA ILE A 157 -6.00 -2.75 13.56
C ILE A 157 -5.84 -4.23 13.95
N ASP A 158 -5.82 -5.15 12.98
CA ASP A 158 -5.65 -6.57 13.25
C ASP A 158 -4.23 -6.90 13.73
N PHE A 159 -3.22 -6.17 13.21
CA PHE A 159 -1.86 -6.26 13.73
C PHE A 159 -1.75 -5.73 15.16
N TYR A 160 -2.40 -4.60 15.44
CA TYR A 160 -2.51 -4.05 16.79
C TYR A 160 -3.19 -5.03 17.76
N LEU A 161 -4.32 -5.61 17.36
CA LEU A 161 -5.04 -6.62 18.16
C LEU A 161 -4.20 -7.89 18.38
N SER A 162 -3.45 -8.35 17.38
CA SER A 162 -2.53 -9.48 17.56
C SER A 162 -1.44 -9.15 18.57
N THR A 163 -0.88 -7.92 18.51
CA THR A 163 0.14 -7.47 19.45
C THR A 163 -0.37 -7.48 20.90
N LEU A 164 -1.59 -6.97 21.15
CA LEU A 164 -2.19 -7.02 22.48
C LEU A 164 -2.43 -8.46 22.95
N ARG A 165 -2.93 -9.33 22.06
CA ARG A 165 -3.18 -10.74 22.35
C ARG A 165 -1.90 -11.49 22.66
N GLU A 166 -0.85 -11.30 21.86
CA GLU A 166 0.47 -11.91 22.06
C GLU A 166 1.07 -11.45 23.39
N THR A 167 0.95 -10.16 23.71
CA THR A 167 1.40 -9.60 25.00
C THR A 167 0.72 -10.28 26.18
N PHE A 168 -0.60 -10.54 26.10
CA PHE A 168 -1.34 -11.24 27.15
C PHE A 168 -0.87 -12.68 27.38
N TYR A 169 -0.46 -13.39 26.32
CA TYR A 169 0.02 -14.77 26.42
C TYR A 169 1.54 -14.90 26.61
N ASP A 170 2.30 -13.80 26.53
CA ASP A 170 3.75 -13.85 26.70
C ASP A 170 4.11 -13.97 28.19
N SER A 171 4.49 -15.18 28.59
CA SER A 171 4.94 -15.50 29.96
C SER A 171 6.11 -14.68 30.49
N ARG A 172 6.84 -13.97 29.61
CA ARG A 172 7.99 -13.11 29.99
C ARG A 172 7.56 -11.70 30.36
N VAL A 173 6.34 -11.31 30.00
CA VAL A 173 5.78 -9.98 30.25
C VAL A 173 5.07 -9.98 31.61
N GLN A 174 5.05 -8.82 32.29
CA GLN A 174 4.28 -8.66 33.52
C GLN A 174 2.79 -8.95 33.25
N LYS A 175 2.10 -9.57 34.22
CA LYS A 175 0.71 -10.04 34.04
C LYS A 175 -0.27 -8.92 33.65
N ASN A 176 -0.05 -7.71 34.15
CA ASN A 176 -0.88 -6.54 33.90
C ASN A 176 -0.02 -5.33 33.46
N PRO A 177 0.48 -5.29 32.21
CA PRO A 177 1.38 -4.22 31.77
C PRO A 177 0.69 -2.84 31.74
N LEU A 178 -0.64 -2.80 31.66
CA LEU A 178 -1.42 -1.56 31.58
C LEU A 178 -2.04 -1.12 32.92
N GLU A 179 -1.71 -1.78 34.03
CA GLU A 179 -2.23 -1.42 35.36
C GLU A 179 -1.83 0.00 35.80
N LYS A 180 -0.67 0.47 35.34
CA LYS A 180 -0.14 1.80 35.65
C LYS A 180 -0.80 2.95 34.88
N MET A 181 -1.72 2.66 33.96
CA MET A 181 -2.42 3.69 33.21
C MET A 181 -3.56 4.29 34.03
N SER A 182 -3.81 5.58 33.89
CA SER A 182 -4.91 6.24 34.60
C SER A 182 -6.28 5.78 34.10
N GLY A 183 -6.40 5.48 32.81
CA GLY A 183 -7.56 4.79 32.27
C GLY A 183 -7.73 4.89 30.76
N TYR A 184 -8.73 4.20 30.22
CA TYR A 184 -8.98 4.17 28.77
C TYR A 184 -10.47 4.29 28.40
N ALA A 185 -10.75 4.71 27.17
CA ALA A 185 -12.08 4.60 26.57
C ALA A 185 -11.98 4.34 25.06
N VAL A 186 -12.93 3.57 24.52
CA VAL A 186 -12.93 3.14 23.11
C VAL A 186 -14.20 3.63 22.40
N PHE A 187 -14.05 4.08 21.16
CA PHE A 187 -15.15 4.45 20.27
C PHE A 187 -15.06 3.68 18.95
N GLY A 188 -16.11 2.94 18.61
CA GLY A 188 -16.22 2.09 17.41
C GLY A 188 -17.00 2.76 16.28
N LEU A 189 -16.47 2.69 15.06
CA LEU A 189 -17.17 3.04 13.81
C LEU A 189 -17.50 1.76 13.05
N GLY A 190 -18.75 1.31 13.07
CA GLY A 190 -19.18 0.10 12.37
C GLY A 190 -19.96 0.41 11.09
N ASP A 191 -20.18 -0.59 10.24
CA ASP A 191 -21.08 -0.52 9.09
C ASP A 191 -22.01 -1.74 9.16
N MET A 192 -23.27 -1.53 9.58
CA MET A 192 -24.23 -2.63 9.73
C MET A 192 -24.83 -3.10 8.40
N ASP A 193 -24.74 -2.28 7.37
CA ASP A 193 -25.47 -2.50 6.12
C ASP A 193 -24.61 -3.25 5.10
N ASN A 194 -23.28 -3.04 5.12
CA ASN A 194 -22.34 -3.69 4.21
C ASN A 194 -21.57 -4.86 4.83
N TYR A 195 -21.59 -5.00 6.16
CA TYR A 195 -20.93 -6.09 6.85
C TYR A 195 -21.93 -6.98 7.56
N PRO A 196 -21.67 -8.30 7.65
CA PRO A 196 -22.49 -9.17 8.48
C PRO A 196 -22.47 -8.67 9.93
N GLY A 197 -23.58 -8.85 10.64
CA GLY A 197 -23.81 -8.17 11.93
C GLY A 197 -22.74 -8.41 12.99
N ASP A 198 -22.05 -9.56 12.93
CA ASP A 198 -20.89 -9.92 13.76
C ASP A 198 -19.68 -8.99 13.59
N MET A 199 -19.54 -8.34 12.44
CA MET A 199 -18.44 -7.42 12.14
C MET A 199 -18.73 -5.97 12.57
N PHE A 200 -19.91 -5.68 13.11
CA PHE A 200 -20.23 -4.34 13.59
C PHE A 200 -19.40 -3.98 14.83
N CYS A 201 -18.53 -2.97 14.71
CA CYS A 201 -17.60 -2.51 15.76
C CYS A 201 -16.68 -3.61 16.36
N TYR A 202 -16.56 -4.80 15.77
CA TYR A 202 -15.83 -5.93 16.34
C TYR A 202 -14.37 -5.59 16.74
N GLN A 203 -13.66 -4.79 15.95
CA GLN A 203 -12.28 -4.38 16.24
C GLN A 203 -12.19 -3.48 17.47
N ALA A 204 -13.16 -2.57 17.65
CA ALA A 204 -13.27 -1.75 18.86
C ALA A 204 -13.64 -2.61 20.08
N ILE A 205 -14.56 -3.57 19.92
CA ILE A 205 -14.96 -4.52 20.96
C ILE A 205 -13.77 -5.37 21.43
N GLN A 206 -12.99 -5.91 20.49
CA GLN A 206 -11.78 -6.69 20.81
C GLN A 206 -10.72 -5.82 21.50
N THR A 207 -10.55 -4.56 21.06
CA THR A 207 -9.62 -3.62 21.70
C THR A 207 -10.02 -3.38 23.15
N ASP A 208 -11.29 -3.05 23.39
CA ASP A 208 -11.84 -2.83 24.72
C ASP A 208 -11.65 -4.06 25.64
N LYS A 209 -11.86 -5.27 25.09
CA LYS A 209 -11.62 -6.53 25.80
C LYS A 209 -10.15 -6.75 26.17
N TRP A 210 -9.22 -6.58 25.22
CA TRP A 210 -7.81 -6.87 25.46
C TRP A 210 -7.15 -5.86 26.40
N LEU A 211 -7.49 -4.57 26.30
CA LEU A 211 -7.00 -3.57 27.25
C LEU A 211 -7.45 -3.90 28.67
N SER A 212 -8.74 -4.23 28.84
CA SER A 212 -9.27 -4.69 30.12
C SER A 212 -8.54 -5.93 30.66
N LYS A 213 -8.20 -6.91 29.80
CA LYS A 213 -7.46 -8.12 30.20
C LYS A 213 -5.99 -7.87 30.56
N LEU A 214 -5.40 -6.78 30.05
CA LEU A 214 -4.02 -6.36 30.34
C LEU A 214 -3.94 -5.44 31.58
N GLY A 215 -5.04 -5.25 32.32
CA GLY A 215 -5.09 -4.51 33.58
C GLY A 215 -5.57 -3.05 33.47
N ALA A 216 -6.00 -2.60 32.29
CA ALA A 216 -6.46 -1.23 32.08
C ALA A 216 -7.84 -0.97 32.72
N SER A 217 -8.01 0.20 33.36
CA SER A 217 -9.29 0.64 33.92
C SER A 217 -10.07 1.54 32.95
N ARG A 218 -11.38 1.32 32.82
CA ARG A 218 -12.21 2.03 31.84
C ARG A 218 -12.74 3.34 32.40
N ILE A 219 -12.68 4.43 31.64
CA ILE A 219 -13.21 5.75 32.04
C ILE A 219 -14.69 5.90 31.64
N ALA A 220 -15.07 5.42 30.47
CA ALA A 220 -16.44 5.50 29.96
C ALA A 220 -16.82 4.24 29.18
N PRO A 221 -18.12 3.90 29.08
CA PRO A 221 -18.56 2.79 28.25
C PRO A 221 -18.12 2.97 26.79
N MET A 222 -17.92 1.86 26.09
CA MET A 222 -17.55 1.90 24.67
C MET A 222 -18.66 2.60 23.88
N GLY A 223 -18.29 3.63 23.10
CA GLY A 223 -19.20 4.29 22.17
C GLY A 223 -19.24 3.56 20.83
N VAL A 224 -20.38 3.58 20.14
CA VAL A 224 -20.52 2.97 18.81
C VAL A 224 -21.34 3.87 17.90
N THR A 225 -21.04 3.88 16.60
CA THR A 225 -21.86 4.54 15.58
C THR A 225 -21.88 3.73 14.28
N ASN A 226 -22.95 3.90 13.49
CA ASN A 226 -23.06 3.30 12.15
C ASN A 226 -22.62 4.32 11.09
N SER A 227 -21.67 3.89 10.23
CA SER A 227 -21.08 4.65 9.14
C SER A 227 -22.09 5.09 8.08
N GLN A 228 -23.25 4.44 7.99
CA GLN A 228 -24.33 4.79 7.05
C GLN A 228 -25.25 5.90 7.55
N LEU A 229 -25.15 6.31 8.82
CA LEU A 229 -25.93 7.45 9.34
C LEU A 229 -25.47 8.75 8.68
N ALA A 230 -26.31 9.79 8.71
CA ALA A 230 -25.92 11.11 8.25
C ALA A 230 -24.69 11.62 9.04
N PRO A 231 -23.69 12.26 8.41
CA PRO A 231 -22.47 12.71 9.10
C PRO A 231 -22.73 13.56 10.35
N ALA A 232 -23.76 14.42 10.33
CA ALA A 232 -24.15 15.22 11.48
C ALA A 232 -24.56 14.34 12.68
N THR A 233 -25.38 13.32 12.45
CA THR A 233 -25.80 12.38 13.51
C THR A 233 -24.63 11.59 14.08
N GLN A 234 -23.67 11.21 13.24
CA GLN A 234 -22.48 10.49 13.71
C GLN A 234 -21.61 11.39 14.62
N ILE A 235 -21.47 12.68 14.27
CA ILE A 235 -20.75 13.68 15.09
C ILE A 235 -21.49 13.94 16.40
N ASP A 236 -22.82 13.99 16.39
CA ASP A 236 -23.62 14.16 17.61
C ASP A 236 -23.39 13.02 18.61
N ILE A 237 -23.38 11.77 18.12
CA ILE A 237 -23.10 10.58 18.94
C ILE A 237 -21.68 10.63 19.52
N LEU A 238 -20.69 10.98 18.69
CA LEU A 238 -19.30 11.14 19.11
C LEU A 238 -19.15 12.23 20.18
N THR A 239 -19.85 13.35 20.02
CA THR A 239 -19.83 14.47 20.97
C THR A 239 -20.43 14.08 22.30
N GLN A 240 -21.57 13.36 22.29
CA GLN A 240 -22.19 12.84 23.52
C GLN A 240 -21.28 11.88 24.27
N TRP A 241 -20.62 10.96 23.56
CA TRP A 241 -19.65 10.06 24.15
C TRP A 241 -18.44 10.81 24.73
N THR A 242 -17.89 11.77 24.00
CA THR A 242 -16.74 12.59 24.43
C THR A 242 -17.07 13.39 25.69
N ASN A 243 -18.27 13.97 25.76
CA ASN A 243 -18.74 14.68 26.97
C ASN A 243 -18.88 13.73 28.17
N SER A 244 -19.34 12.50 27.95
CA SER A 244 -19.40 11.49 29.02
C SER A 244 -18.01 11.12 29.53
N VAL A 245 -17.01 11.03 28.65
CA VAL A 245 -15.61 10.80 29.03
C VAL A 245 -15.11 11.96 29.89
N ILE A 246 -15.30 13.21 29.44
CA ILE A 246 -14.90 14.42 30.17
C ILE A 246 -15.54 14.49 31.56
N GLU A 247 -16.84 14.19 31.66
CA GLU A 247 -17.52 14.17 32.96
C GLU A 247 -16.95 13.12 33.92
N ASN A 248 -16.61 11.93 33.42
CA ASN A 248 -16.04 10.87 34.26
C ASN A 248 -14.60 11.18 34.66
N MET A 249 -13.81 11.80 33.77
CA MET A 249 -12.48 12.31 34.11
C MET A 249 -12.56 13.37 35.21
N LYS A 250 -13.54 14.29 35.13
CA LYS A 250 -13.74 15.31 36.17
C LYS A 250 -14.13 14.74 37.53
N LYS A 251 -14.85 13.61 37.52
CA LYS A 251 -15.35 12.94 38.74
C LYS A 251 -14.36 11.92 39.33
N GLY A 252 -13.27 11.59 38.64
CA GLY A 252 -12.36 10.51 39.06
C GLY A 252 -12.97 9.10 38.92
N THR A 253 -14.01 8.94 38.09
CA THR A 253 -14.78 7.69 38.03
C THR A 253 -14.14 6.69 37.07
N LEU A 254 -13.77 5.52 37.59
CA LEU A 254 -13.39 4.35 36.78
C LEU A 254 -14.48 3.28 36.84
N LEU A 255 -14.70 2.63 35.70
CA LEU A 255 -15.61 1.50 35.52
C LEU A 255 -14.84 0.19 35.63
N ARG A 256 -15.48 -0.84 36.21
CA ARG A 256 -14.87 -2.15 36.39
C ARG A 256 -14.48 -2.78 35.03
N PRO A 257 -13.36 -3.52 34.98
CA PRO A 257 -13.03 -4.44 33.89
C PRO A 257 -14.17 -5.45 33.67
N MET A 258 -14.35 -5.98 32.45
CA MET A 258 -15.25 -7.11 32.24
C MET A 258 -14.65 -8.37 32.87
N ASP A 259 -15.24 -8.87 33.95
CA ASP A 259 -14.90 -10.19 34.51
C ASP A 259 -15.73 -11.31 33.84
N GLU A 260 -15.06 -12.37 33.38
CA GLU A 260 -15.69 -13.61 32.96
C GLU A 260 -16.00 -14.45 34.22
N GLY A 261 -17.13 -14.19 34.88
CA GLY A 261 -17.71 -15.13 35.85
C GLY A 261 -18.30 -14.50 37.10
N GLU A 262 -19.59 -14.16 37.06
CA GLU A 262 -20.58 -14.52 38.09
C GLU A 262 -21.97 -14.14 37.57
N GLY A 263 -22.75 -15.17 37.28
CA GLY A 263 -24.15 -15.01 36.92
C GLY A 263 -24.95 -14.63 38.16
N ASN A 264 -25.42 -13.39 38.22
CA ASN A 264 -26.71 -13.12 38.82
C ASN A 264 -27.44 -12.04 38.03
N SER A 265 -28.58 -12.45 37.51
CA SER A 265 -29.47 -11.77 36.59
C SER A 265 -30.20 -10.61 37.25
N GLU A 266 -30.05 -9.40 36.72
CA GLU A 266 -31.15 -8.44 36.58
C GLU A 266 -30.85 -7.35 35.52
N VAL A 267 -31.30 -7.67 34.31
CA VAL A 267 -31.78 -6.84 33.17
C VAL A 267 -30.83 -5.89 32.40
N MET A 268 -30.32 -6.42 31.28
CA MET A 268 -30.41 -5.79 29.94
C MET A 268 -30.78 -6.92 28.96
N ASP A 269 -31.87 -6.79 28.20
CA ASP A 269 -32.42 -7.85 27.35
C ASP A 269 -31.38 -8.41 26.36
N VAL A 270 -31.04 -9.69 26.57
CA VAL A 270 -30.05 -10.49 25.85
C VAL A 270 -30.77 -11.41 24.86
N GLU A 271 -31.51 -10.86 23.90
CA GLU A 271 -32.06 -11.70 22.81
C GLU A 271 -31.31 -11.57 21.47
N ASP A 272 -30.37 -10.61 21.32
CA ASP A 272 -29.55 -10.47 20.10
C ASP A 272 -28.02 -10.61 20.30
N MET A 273 -27.50 -10.69 21.53
CA MET A 273 -26.03 -10.75 21.78
C MET A 273 -25.50 -12.14 22.18
N GLY A 274 -26.36 -13.06 22.61
CA GLY A 274 -25.97 -14.45 22.92
C GLY A 274 -25.36 -15.20 21.72
N PRO A 275 -25.96 -15.11 20.52
CA PRO A 275 -25.40 -15.73 19.31
C PRO A 275 -24.09 -15.07 18.85
N MET A 276 -23.88 -13.78 19.12
CA MET A 276 -22.72 -13.00 18.69
C MET A 276 -21.47 -13.29 19.54
N MET A 277 -21.63 -13.47 20.86
CA MET A 277 -20.51 -13.84 21.74
C MET A 277 -20.07 -15.30 21.59
N ALA A 278 -21.02 -16.21 21.34
CA ALA A 278 -20.72 -17.60 21.01
C ALA A 278 -20.00 -17.69 19.65
N LYS A 279 -20.38 -16.87 18.66
CA LYS A 279 -19.71 -16.79 17.36
C LYS A 279 -18.37 -16.04 17.38
N ALA A 280 -18.17 -15.02 18.21
CA ALA A 280 -16.87 -14.37 18.37
C ALA A 280 -15.82 -15.32 18.97
N LYS A 281 -16.23 -16.30 19.80
CA LYS A 281 -15.39 -17.45 20.17
C LYS A 281 -15.07 -18.33 18.95
N THR A 282 -16.05 -18.58 18.08
CA THR A 282 -15.87 -19.28 16.79
C THR A 282 -15.01 -18.52 15.77
N GLU A 283 -14.94 -17.20 15.83
CA GLU A 283 -14.11 -16.37 14.95
C GLU A 283 -12.65 -16.28 15.38
N SER A 284 -12.38 -16.34 16.69
CA SER A 284 -11.01 -16.59 17.18
C SER A 284 -10.46 -17.96 16.75
N SER A 285 -11.34 -18.84 16.26
CA SER A 285 -11.05 -20.16 15.69
C SER A 285 -11.34 -20.27 14.19
N LEU A 286 -11.55 -19.17 13.46
CA LEU A 286 -11.69 -19.26 12.00
C LEU A 286 -10.37 -19.77 11.42
N PRO A 287 -10.38 -20.79 10.55
CA PRO A 287 -9.16 -21.30 9.92
C PRO A 287 -8.43 -20.19 9.16
N VAL A 288 -7.10 -20.24 9.23
CA VAL A 288 -6.18 -19.54 8.31
C VAL A 288 -6.69 -19.71 6.87
N GLY A 289 -6.84 -18.61 6.12
CA GLY A 289 -7.26 -18.67 4.71
C GLY A 289 -8.71 -18.30 4.38
N THR A 290 -9.50 -17.85 5.37
CA THR A 290 -10.92 -17.49 5.15
C THR A 290 -11.15 -16.05 4.66
N LYS A 291 -10.22 -15.12 4.93
CA LYS A 291 -10.34 -13.70 4.51
C LYS A 291 -9.53 -13.38 3.26
N GLU A 292 -10.09 -12.56 2.37
CA GLU A 292 -9.38 -12.00 1.22
C GLU A 292 -8.39 -10.91 1.67
N MET A 293 -7.21 -10.85 1.04
CA MET A 293 -6.21 -9.81 1.33
C MET A 293 -6.71 -8.42 0.89
N VAL A 294 -7.32 -8.34 -0.28
CA VAL A 294 -7.94 -7.13 -0.82
C VAL A 294 -9.29 -7.49 -1.44
N SER A 295 -10.35 -7.34 -0.66
CA SER A 295 -11.72 -7.55 -1.16
C SER A 295 -12.17 -6.42 -2.08
N THR A 296 -12.98 -6.74 -3.09
CA THR A 296 -13.49 -5.79 -4.10
C THR A 296 -14.30 -4.63 -3.51
N VAL A 297 -14.92 -4.82 -2.34
CA VAL A 297 -15.68 -3.78 -1.64
C VAL A 297 -14.81 -2.89 -0.75
N SER A 298 -13.56 -3.25 -0.51
CA SER A 298 -12.68 -2.58 0.44
C SER A 298 -12.25 -1.17 -0.01
N PRO A 299 -11.98 -0.24 0.93
CA PRO A 299 -11.36 1.05 0.63
C PRO A 299 -10.02 0.90 -0.11
N THR A 300 -9.24 -0.12 0.26
CA THR A 300 -7.97 -0.47 -0.40
C THR A 300 -8.20 -0.76 -1.88
N TYR A 301 -9.12 -1.67 -2.24
CA TYR A 301 -9.42 -1.98 -3.64
C TYR A 301 -9.81 -0.74 -4.46
N LYS A 302 -10.66 0.12 -3.90
CA LYS A 302 -11.07 1.39 -4.54
C LYS A 302 -9.88 2.32 -4.77
N SER A 303 -8.99 2.43 -3.78
CA SER A 303 -7.76 3.23 -3.87
C SER A 303 -6.79 2.67 -4.92
N LEU A 304 -6.51 1.36 -4.88
CA LEU A 304 -5.66 0.67 -5.87
C LEU A 304 -6.18 0.90 -7.29
N THR A 305 -7.48 0.70 -7.50
CA THR A 305 -8.14 0.86 -8.81
C THR A 305 -8.03 2.30 -9.32
N LYS A 306 -8.30 3.29 -8.46
CA LYS A 306 -8.14 4.72 -8.81
C LYS A 306 -6.71 5.07 -9.21
N GLN A 307 -5.72 4.39 -8.63
CA GLN A 307 -4.30 4.57 -8.95
C GLN A 307 -3.85 3.77 -10.19
N GLY A 308 -4.77 3.09 -10.88
CA GLY A 308 -4.55 2.40 -12.15
C GLY A 308 -4.18 0.92 -12.04
N TYR A 309 -4.27 0.33 -10.85
CA TYR A 309 -4.02 -1.10 -10.63
C TYR A 309 -5.17 -1.92 -11.20
N SER A 310 -4.87 -3.13 -11.62
CA SER A 310 -5.85 -4.21 -11.68
C SER A 310 -5.50 -5.19 -10.58
N VAL A 311 -6.38 -5.32 -9.59
CA VAL A 311 -6.29 -6.38 -8.59
C VAL A 311 -6.73 -7.68 -9.26
N VAL A 312 -5.98 -8.75 -9.01
CA VAL A 312 -6.19 -10.08 -9.60
C VAL A 312 -6.38 -11.05 -8.45
N GLY A 313 -7.49 -11.80 -8.48
CA GLY A 313 -7.90 -12.62 -7.35
C GLY A 313 -8.13 -11.78 -6.09
N SER A 314 -7.78 -12.35 -4.96
CA SER A 314 -7.91 -11.78 -3.63
C SER A 314 -6.65 -11.09 -3.12
N HIS A 315 -5.48 -11.29 -3.73
CA HIS A 315 -4.19 -10.83 -3.18
C HIS A 315 -3.12 -10.39 -4.19
N SER A 316 -3.37 -10.49 -5.50
CA SER A 316 -2.39 -10.16 -6.54
C SER A 316 -2.73 -8.87 -7.28
N GLY A 317 -1.79 -8.33 -8.05
CA GLY A 317 -2.06 -7.14 -8.85
C GLY A 317 -1.08 -6.87 -9.99
N VAL A 318 -1.53 -6.09 -10.97
CA VAL A 318 -0.73 -5.65 -12.12
C VAL A 318 -0.99 -4.18 -12.44
N LYS A 319 0.04 -3.48 -12.90
CA LYS A 319 -0.05 -2.08 -13.34
C LYS A 319 0.82 -1.86 -14.57
N ILE A 320 0.42 -0.92 -15.43
CA ILE A 320 1.31 -0.43 -16.48
C ILE A 320 2.30 0.55 -15.86
N CYS A 321 3.60 0.24 -16.00
CA CYS A 321 4.68 1.11 -15.61
C CYS A 321 4.66 2.43 -16.41
N ARG A 322 5.03 3.52 -15.76
CA ARG A 322 5.18 4.84 -16.42
C ARG A 322 6.12 4.75 -17.63
N TRP A 323 7.20 4.00 -17.51
CA TRP A 323 8.19 3.85 -18.59
C TRP A 323 7.70 3.00 -19.75
N THR A 324 6.79 2.05 -19.54
CA THR A 324 6.10 1.33 -20.63
C THR A 324 5.35 2.34 -21.51
N LYS A 325 4.64 3.30 -20.91
CA LYS A 325 3.94 4.38 -21.66
C LYS A 325 4.90 5.31 -22.40
N ASN A 326 6.04 5.64 -21.80
CA ASN A 326 7.07 6.47 -22.44
C ASN A 326 7.72 5.75 -23.63
N ALA A 327 8.14 4.50 -23.42
CA ALA A 327 8.73 3.65 -24.43
C ALA A 327 7.75 3.46 -25.60
N MET A 328 6.47 3.13 -25.36
CA MET A 328 5.49 3.05 -26.44
C MET A 328 5.37 4.34 -27.28
N ARG A 329 5.72 5.50 -26.72
CA ARG A 329 5.66 6.81 -27.40
C ARG A 329 7.00 7.30 -27.97
N GLY A 330 8.05 6.48 -27.93
CA GLY A 330 9.38 6.90 -28.36
C GLY A 330 10.04 7.96 -27.46
N ARG A 331 9.65 8.01 -26.17
CA ARG A 331 10.09 9.06 -25.21
C ARG A 331 11.17 8.61 -24.23
N GLY A 332 11.79 7.46 -24.49
CA GLY A 332 12.80 6.86 -23.64
C GLY A 332 12.32 5.59 -22.93
N PHE A 333 13.24 4.64 -22.81
CA PHE A 333 13.15 3.48 -21.93
C PHE A 333 13.51 3.84 -20.48
N CYS A 334 13.18 2.96 -19.54
CA CYS A 334 13.70 3.06 -18.17
C CYS A 334 15.19 2.70 -18.12
N TYR A 335 15.83 3.06 -17.01
CA TYR A 335 17.24 2.77 -16.73
C TYR A 335 17.63 1.29 -16.89
N LYS A 336 16.67 0.36 -16.72
CA LYS A 336 16.94 -1.08 -16.88
C LYS A 336 17.24 -1.47 -18.33
N TYR A 337 16.88 -0.64 -19.32
CA TYR A 337 17.34 -0.82 -20.69
C TYR A 337 18.85 -0.60 -20.80
N SER A 338 19.33 0.51 -20.25
CA SER A 338 20.76 0.83 -20.19
C SER A 338 21.54 -0.24 -19.43
N PHE A 339 21.00 -0.71 -18.30
CA PHE A 339 21.72 -1.64 -17.42
C PHE A 339 21.71 -3.09 -17.91
N TYR A 340 20.58 -3.57 -18.41
CA TYR A 340 20.37 -5.00 -18.64
C TYR A 340 19.71 -5.36 -19.98
N GLY A 341 19.37 -4.38 -20.81
CA GLY A 341 18.68 -4.61 -22.09
C GLY A 341 17.15 -4.76 -21.98
N ILE A 342 16.54 -4.41 -20.84
CA ILE A 342 15.09 -4.53 -20.63
C ILE A 342 14.34 -3.43 -21.38
N ARG A 343 13.67 -3.82 -22.46
CA ARG A 343 12.76 -2.92 -23.20
C ARG A 343 11.47 -2.69 -22.41
N SER A 344 11.23 -1.47 -21.96
CA SER A 344 10.14 -1.15 -21.02
C SER A 344 8.73 -1.40 -21.56
N HIS A 345 8.51 -1.32 -22.88
CA HIS A 345 7.22 -1.65 -23.50
C HIS A 345 6.92 -3.16 -23.53
N LEU A 346 7.91 -4.01 -23.27
CA LEU A 346 7.78 -5.47 -23.18
C LEU A 346 7.76 -5.97 -21.73
N CYS A 347 7.78 -5.05 -20.76
CA CYS A 347 7.82 -5.35 -19.34
C CYS A 347 6.43 -5.25 -18.71
N MET A 348 6.03 -6.32 -18.02
CA MET A 348 4.87 -6.37 -17.16
C MET A 348 5.30 -6.17 -15.70
N GLU A 349 4.71 -5.17 -15.03
CA GLU A 349 4.94 -4.91 -13.61
C GLU A 349 3.80 -5.50 -12.79
N ALA A 350 4.09 -6.53 -11.99
CA ALA A 350 3.10 -7.31 -11.26
C ALA A 350 3.57 -7.63 -9.83
N THR A 351 2.64 -8.14 -9.03
CA THR A 351 2.95 -8.78 -7.75
C THR A 351 1.96 -9.91 -7.47
N PRO A 352 2.41 -11.07 -6.98
CA PRO A 352 1.54 -12.13 -6.47
C PRO A 352 1.12 -11.89 -5.00
N SER A 353 1.61 -10.83 -4.36
CA SER A 353 1.28 -10.48 -2.97
C SER A 353 1.25 -8.97 -2.79
N LEU A 354 0.07 -8.41 -2.51
CA LEU A 354 -0.09 -7.00 -2.17
C LEU A 354 0.33 -6.67 -0.73
N ALA A 355 0.53 -7.69 0.12
CA ALA A 355 0.95 -7.55 1.51
C ALA A 355 2.47 -7.42 1.65
N CYS A 356 2.93 -6.69 2.67
CA CYS A 356 4.34 -6.49 2.99
C CYS A 356 4.62 -6.67 4.48
N ALA A 357 5.85 -7.06 4.82
CA ALA A 357 6.34 -7.06 6.21
C ALA A 357 6.90 -5.70 6.67
N ASN A 358 6.94 -4.69 5.80
CA ASN A 358 7.53 -3.36 6.07
C ASN A 358 6.53 -2.22 5.79
N LYS A 359 6.62 -1.13 6.56
CA LYS A 359 5.87 0.12 6.37
C LYS A 359 6.79 1.30 6.03
N CYS A 360 7.64 1.14 5.00
CA CYS A 360 8.71 2.10 4.70
C CYS A 360 8.20 3.55 4.52
N THR A 361 8.98 4.51 5.01
CA THR A 361 8.68 5.96 4.95
C THR A 361 8.59 6.49 3.52
N PHE A 362 9.40 5.95 2.61
CA PHE A 362 9.38 6.28 1.18
C PHE A 362 8.37 5.46 0.37
N CYS A 363 7.72 4.45 0.97
CA CYS A 363 6.71 3.69 0.28
C CYS A 363 5.48 4.57 0.08
N TRP A 364 5.28 5.03 -1.15
CA TRP A 364 4.23 5.97 -1.58
C TRP A 364 2.78 5.52 -1.30
N ARG A 365 2.60 4.37 -0.66
CA ARG A 365 1.33 3.69 -0.35
C ARG A 365 0.83 3.92 1.09
N HIS A 366 1.64 4.53 1.95
CA HIS A 366 1.30 5.05 3.30
C HIS A 366 0.13 4.35 4.00
N GLY A 367 0.31 3.09 4.43
CA GLY A 367 -0.66 2.38 5.28
C GLY A 367 -1.92 1.83 4.59
N THR A 368 -2.12 2.09 3.29
CA THR A 368 -3.31 1.58 2.56
C THR A 368 -3.22 0.12 2.13
N ASN A 369 -2.00 -0.43 2.06
CA ASN A 369 -1.79 -1.82 1.71
C ASN A 369 -1.86 -2.71 2.96
N PRO A 370 -2.30 -3.96 2.78
CA PRO A 370 -2.19 -4.98 3.82
C PRO A 370 -0.74 -5.16 4.27
N VAL A 371 -0.56 -5.47 5.55
CA VAL A 371 0.75 -5.77 6.12
C VAL A 371 0.65 -7.02 6.98
N GLY A 372 1.68 -7.85 6.97
CA GLY A 372 1.69 -9.09 7.74
C GLY A 372 3.06 -9.74 7.77
N THR A 373 3.29 -10.56 8.79
CA THR A 373 4.51 -11.34 9.01
C THR A 373 4.36 -12.80 8.55
N GLU A 374 3.13 -13.30 8.51
CA GLU A 374 2.76 -14.64 8.05
C GLU A 374 1.58 -14.61 7.07
N TRP A 375 1.50 -15.62 6.20
CA TRP A 375 0.42 -15.70 5.23
C TRP A 375 -0.87 -16.19 5.91
N ARG A 376 -1.86 -15.31 6.03
CA ARG A 376 -3.16 -15.64 6.67
C ARG A 376 -4.40 -15.49 5.79
N TRP A 377 -4.20 -15.10 4.54
CA TRP A 377 -5.27 -14.86 3.57
C TRP A 377 -5.60 -16.10 2.76
N LYS A 378 -6.75 -16.03 2.08
CA LYS A 378 -7.07 -16.91 0.97
C LYS A 378 -5.88 -16.96 0.00
N VAL A 379 -5.45 -18.16 -0.36
CA VAL A 379 -4.39 -18.38 -1.35
C VAL A 379 -5.06 -18.69 -2.68
N ASP A 380 -4.92 -17.79 -3.65
CA ASP A 380 -5.35 -18.07 -5.01
C ASP A 380 -4.30 -18.92 -5.74
N PRO A 381 -4.70 -19.82 -6.65
CA PRO A 381 -3.77 -20.67 -7.38
C PRO A 381 -2.93 -19.87 -8.39
N PRO A 382 -1.67 -20.26 -8.66
CA PRO A 382 -0.76 -19.52 -9.53
C PRO A 382 -1.29 -19.38 -10.97
N GLU A 383 -2.09 -20.32 -11.47
CA GLU A 383 -2.71 -20.28 -12.80
C GLU A 383 -3.71 -19.14 -12.93
N LEU A 384 -4.53 -18.94 -11.89
CA LEU A 384 -5.51 -17.85 -11.82
C LEU A 384 -4.77 -16.51 -11.84
N ILE A 385 -3.71 -16.40 -11.04
CA ILE A 385 -2.90 -15.18 -10.96
C ILE A 385 -2.24 -14.90 -12.30
N MET A 386 -1.55 -15.89 -12.90
CA MET A 386 -0.85 -15.77 -14.18
C MET A 386 -1.78 -15.33 -15.31
N LYS A 387 -2.95 -15.97 -15.42
CA LYS A 387 -3.95 -15.60 -16.43
C LYS A 387 -4.46 -14.17 -16.17
N GLY A 388 -4.84 -13.87 -14.94
CA GLY A 388 -5.43 -12.58 -14.59
C GLY A 388 -4.48 -11.38 -14.76
N ILE A 389 -3.19 -11.54 -14.44
CA ILE A 389 -2.20 -10.46 -14.64
C ILE A 389 -1.91 -10.23 -16.12
N LEU A 390 -1.80 -11.30 -16.94
CA LEU A 390 -1.56 -11.17 -18.38
C LEU A 390 -2.76 -10.54 -19.07
N ASP A 391 -3.97 -11.05 -18.82
CA ASP A 391 -5.21 -10.50 -19.38
C ASP A 391 -5.37 -9.01 -19.03
N SER A 392 -5.14 -8.66 -17.76
CA SER A 392 -5.20 -7.28 -17.29
C SER A 392 -4.11 -6.40 -17.89
N HIS A 393 -2.88 -6.90 -18.04
CA HIS A 393 -1.79 -6.17 -18.66
C HIS A 393 -2.09 -5.86 -20.14
N TYR A 394 -2.50 -6.88 -20.91
CA TYR A 394 -2.86 -6.72 -22.31
C TYR A 394 -4.10 -5.84 -22.50
N ALA A 395 -5.11 -5.95 -21.64
CA ALA A 395 -6.27 -5.06 -21.68
C ALA A 395 -5.87 -3.59 -21.52
N LYS A 396 -4.96 -3.29 -20.58
CA LYS A 396 -4.45 -1.92 -20.40
C LYS A 396 -3.56 -1.47 -21.57
N LEU A 397 -2.76 -2.36 -22.17
CA LEU A 397 -1.95 -2.02 -23.34
C LEU A 397 -2.82 -1.69 -24.56
N LYS A 398 -3.92 -2.43 -24.77
CA LYS A 398 -4.87 -2.14 -25.85
C LYS A 398 -5.42 -0.71 -25.80
N LEU A 399 -5.59 -0.14 -24.61
CA LEU A 399 -6.02 1.26 -24.43
C LEU A 399 -4.99 2.30 -24.91
N MET A 400 -3.75 1.89 -25.17
CA MET A 400 -2.73 2.76 -25.75
C MET A 400 -2.87 2.90 -27.27
N ARG A 401 -3.72 2.09 -27.91
CA ARG A 401 -4.04 2.23 -29.34
C ARG A 401 -4.69 3.58 -29.59
N GLY A 402 -4.18 4.32 -30.57
CA GLY A 402 -4.69 5.66 -30.91
C GLY A 402 -4.25 6.78 -29.97
N VAL A 403 -3.47 6.50 -28.92
CA VAL A 403 -2.87 7.57 -28.11
C VAL A 403 -1.83 8.32 -28.95
N PRO A 404 -1.87 9.67 -29.03
CA PRO A 404 -0.97 10.42 -29.89
C PRO A 404 0.51 10.12 -29.63
N GLY A 405 1.27 9.89 -30.69
CA GLY A 405 2.71 9.61 -30.62
C GLY A 405 3.08 8.19 -30.18
N VAL A 406 2.12 7.28 -29.98
CA VAL A 406 2.44 5.85 -29.85
C VAL A 406 3.00 5.34 -31.17
N ARG A 407 4.14 4.65 -31.11
CA ARG A 407 4.78 4.06 -32.29
C ARG A 407 4.19 2.69 -32.58
N GLN A 408 3.91 2.43 -33.85
CA GLN A 408 3.21 1.21 -34.29
C GLN A 408 4.07 -0.05 -34.16
N ASP A 409 5.39 0.07 -34.36
CA ASP A 409 6.37 -0.99 -34.13
C ASP A 409 6.31 -1.48 -32.67
N ARG A 410 6.45 -0.56 -31.70
CA ARG A 410 6.45 -0.88 -30.27
C ARG A 410 5.10 -1.36 -29.77
N PHE A 411 4.01 -0.82 -30.31
CA PHE A 411 2.67 -1.30 -29.97
C PHE A 411 2.45 -2.75 -30.44
N SER A 412 2.95 -3.09 -31.62
CA SER A 412 2.90 -4.45 -32.17
C SER A 412 3.74 -5.41 -31.32
N GLU A 413 4.96 -5.03 -30.96
CA GLU A 413 5.84 -5.84 -30.09
C GLU A 413 5.24 -6.05 -28.68
N ALA A 414 4.60 -5.02 -28.10
CA ALA A 414 4.02 -5.07 -26.75
C ALA A 414 2.87 -6.10 -26.61
N SER A 415 2.38 -6.66 -27.71
CA SER A 415 1.41 -7.76 -27.69
C SER A 415 1.96 -9.06 -27.09
N ARG A 416 3.29 -9.18 -26.94
CA ARG A 416 3.96 -10.28 -26.25
C ARG A 416 4.84 -9.73 -25.13
N VAL A 417 4.44 -10.00 -23.89
CA VAL A 417 5.29 -9.73 -22.71
C VAL A 417 6.58 -10.56 -22.81
N ARG A 418 7.72 -9.93 -22.53
CA ARG A 418 9.04 -10.59 -22.48
C ARG A 418 9.67 -10.56 -21.09
N HIS A 419 9.25 -9.62 -20.25
CA HIS A 419 9.82 -9.42 -18.92
C HIS A 419 8.72 -9.26 -17.88
N CYS A 420 8.88 -9.86 -16.71
CA CYS A 420 8.02 -9.66 -15.57
C CYS A 420 8.82 -9.09 -14.40
N ALA A 421 8.50 -7.87 -14.01
CA ALA A 421 9.02 -7.23 -12.81
C ALA A 421 8.07 -7.55 -11.64
N LEU A 422 8.50 -8.46 -10.76
CA LEU A 422 7.85 -8.77 -9.50
C LEU A 422 8.33 -7.76 -8.46
N SER A 423 7.83 -6.54 -8.60
CA SER A 423 8.28 -5.39 -7.82
C SER A 423 7.24 -4.28 -7.73
N LEU A 424 5.96 -4.59 -7.99
CA LEU A 424 4.91 -3.60 -8.08
C LEU A 424 4.57 -2.96 -6.72
N VAL A 425 4.19 -3.80 -5.77
CA VAL A 425 3.82 -3.46 -4.39
C VAL A 425 3.75 -4.74 -3.57
N GLY A 426 3.88 -4.64 -2.26
CA GLY A 426 3.95 -5.80 -1.37
C GLY A 426 5.28 -6.53 -1.50
N GLU A 427 5.31 -7.77 -1.03
CA GLU A 427 6.48 -8.63 -0.97
C GLU A 427 6.22 -9.92 -1.77
N PRO A 428 6.75 -10.05 -3.00
CA PRO A 428 6.45 -11.18 -3.89
C PRO A 428 6.83 -12.53 -3.29
N ILE A 429 7.94 -12.61 -2.55
CA ILE A 429 8.42 -13.88 -1.98
C ILE A 429 7.50 -14.43 -0.90
N PHE A 430 6.62 -13.58 -0.37
CA PHE A 430 5.66 -13.96 0.65
C PHE A 430 4.57 -14.90 0.11
N TYR A 431 4.35 -14.91 -1.21
CA TYR A 431 3.39 -15.79 -1.84
C TYR A 431 3.82 -17.27 -1.76
N PRO A 432 2.99 -18.18 -1.19
CA PRO A 432 3.38 -19.57 -0.96
C PRO A 432 3.84 -20.33 -2.22
N TYR A 433 3.25 -20.04 -3.39
CA TYR A 433 3.57 -20.71 -4.65
C TYR A 433 4.45 -19.86 -5.58
N ILE A 434 5.34 -19.03 -5.02
CA ILE A 434 6.21 -18.14 -5.81
C ILE A 434 7.08 -18.88 -6.81
N ASN A 435 7.60 -20.07 -6.45
CA ASN A 435 8.43 -20.88 -7.33
C ASN A 435 7.65 -21.41 -8.56
N GLU A 436 6.44 -21.90 -8.34
CA GLU A 436 5.55 -22.37 -9.43
C GLU A 436 5.20 -21.20 -10.35
N PHE A 437 4.84 -20.06 -9.77
CA PHE A 437 4.52 -18.86 -10.52
C PHE A 437 5.69 -18.35 -11.38
N VAL A 438 6.92 -18.35 -10.84
CA VAL A 438 8.14 -18.03 -11.62
C VAL A 438 8.40 -19.08 -12.69
N GLY A 439 8.20 -20.36 -12.40
CA GLY A 439 8.29 -21.44 -13.38
C GLY A 439 7.36 -21.21 -14.57
N MET A 440 6.10 -20.86 -14.31
CA MET A 440 5.10 -20.52 -15.33
C MET A 440 5.53 -19.32 -16.20
N LEU A 441 6.23 -18.34 -15.65
CA LEU A 441 6.80 -17.23 -16.43
C LEU A 441 7.88 -17.74 -17.39
N HIS A 442 8.81 -18.55 -16.88
CA HIS A 442 9.93 -19.06 -17.67
C HIS A 442 9.48 -20.04 -18.76
N GLU A 443 8.47 -20.87 -18.51
CA GLU A 443 7.83 -21.72 -19.52
C GLU A 443 7.29 -20.92 -20.71
N ARG A 444 6.86 -19.67 -20.46
CA ARG A 444 6.35 -18.73 -21.47
C ARG A 444 7.46 -17.84 -22.06
N GLU A 445 8.72 -18.10 -21.72
CA GLU A 445 9.88 -17.27 -22.09
C GLU A 445 9.74 -15.81 -21.63
N ILE A 446 9.15 -15.62 -20.44
CA ILE A 446 9.06 -14.32 -19.77
C ILE A 446 10.11 -14.29 -18.66
N SER A 447 11.10 -13.39 -18.76
CA SER A 447 12.19 -13.32 -17.79
C SER A 447 11.70 -12.72 -16.48
N SER A 448 12.14 -13.23 -15.34
CA SER A 448 11.66 -12.82 -14.01
C SER A 448 12.68 -11.93 -13.28
N PHE A 449 12.19 -10.81 -12.73
CA PHE A 449 12.95 -9.89 -11.90
C PHE A 449 12.26 -9.75 -10.55
N LEU A 450 12.74 -10.49 -9.54
CA LEU A 450 12.13 -10.53 -8.22
C LEU A 450 12.84 -9.57 -7.28
N VAL A 451 12.07 -8.70 -6.64
CA VAL A 451 12.56 -7.76 -5.62
C VAL A 451 12.02 -8.16 -4.26
N THR A 452 12.89 -8.24 -3.27
CA THR A 452 12.53 -8.52 -1.87
C THR A 452 13.09 -7.48 -0.90
N ASN A 453 12.43 -7.31 0.23
CA ASN A 453 12.88 -6.53 1.39
C ASN A 453 13.75 -7.34 2.39
N ALA A 454 14.03 -8.61 2.10
CA ALA A 454 14.86 -9.49 2.92
C ALA A 454 14.35 -9.75 4.35
N GLN A 455 13.03 -9.84 4.53
CA GLN A 455 12.42 -10.18 5.83
C GLN A 455 11.99 -11.66 5.97
N HIS A 456 12.08 -12.46 4.90
CA HIS A 456 11.64 -13.86 4.88
C HIS A 456 12.78 -14.83 4.50
N PRO A 457 13.78 -15.07 5.39
CA PRO A 457 14.95 -15.88 5.07
C PRO A 457 14.62 -17.32 4.64
N GLU A 458 13.61 -17.96 5.25
CA GLU A 458 13.21 -19.32 4.86
C GLU A 458 12.64 -19.39 3.43
N ALA A 459 11.78 -18.44 3.07
CA ALA A 459 11.27 -18.33 1.71
C ALA A 459 12.40 -17.99 0.73
N PHE A 460 13.33 -17.13 1.16
CA PHE A 460 14.51 -16.73 0.39
C PHE A 460 15.45 -17.90 0.08
N ARG A 461 15.68 -18.78 1.07
CA ARG A 461 16.45 -20.01 0.89
C ARG A 461 15.79 -20.95 -0.10
N LYS A 462 14.48 -21.19 0.04
CA LYS A 462 13.67 -22.08 -0.82
C LYS A 462 13.39 -21.54 -2.22
N MET A 463 13.61 -20.25 -2.46
CA MET A 463 13.38 -19.64 -3.77
C MET A 463 14.28 -20.28 -4.84
N GLY A 464 13.65 -20.70 -5.93
CA GLY A 464 14.30 -21.23 -7.12
C GLY A 464 14.92 -20.14 -8.02
N MET A 465 15.35 -20.59 -9.20
CA MET A 465 16.02 -19.74 -10.20
C MET A 465 15.08 -18.65 -10.75
N VAL A 466 15.45 -17.38 -10.59
CA VAL A 466 14.90 -16.21 -11.32
C VAL A 466 15.94 -15.66 -12.29
N THR A 467 15.53 -14.87 -13.29
CA THR A 467 16.50 -14.28 -14.24
C THR A 467 17.47 -13.32 -13.53
N GLN A 468 16.95 -12.50 -12.62
CA GLN A 468 17.77 -11.63 -11.76
C GLN A 468 17.05 -11.34 -10.43
N LEU A 469 17.77 -11.53 -9.32
CA LEU A 469 17.27 -11.40 -7.96
C LEU A 469 17.76 -10.10 -7.33
N TYR A 470 16.83 -9.35 -6.71
CA TYR A 470 17.11 -8.06 -6.10
C TYR A 470 16.79 -8.10 -4.60
N VAL A 471 17.71 -7.59 -3.80
CA VAL A 471 17.45 -7.23 -2.40
C VAL A 471 17.47 -5.70 -2.29
N SER A 472 16.42 -5.13 -1.72
CA SER A 472 16.37 -3.70 -1.45
C SER A 472 17.19 -3.42 -0.18
N ILE A 473 18.21 -2.57 -0.30
CA ILE A 473 19.10 -2.17 0.79
C ILE A 473 18.88 -0.66 0.99
N ASP A 474 17.84 -0.33 1.73
CA ASP A 474 17.41 1.07 1.91
C ASP A 474 17.99 1.71 3.20
N ALA A 475 18.71 0.93 3.99
CA ALA A 475 19.36 1.33 5.23
C ALA A 475 20.58 0.44 5.54
N SER A 476 21.59 1.00 6.22
CA SER A 476 22.87 0.30 6.49
C SER A 476 23.07 -0.12 7.94
N THR A 477 22.19 0.30 8.86
CA THR A 477 22.25 -0.04 10.29
C THR A 477 20.87 -0.45 10.82
N LYS A 478 20.84 -1.22 11.92
CA LYS A 478 19.59 -1.63 12.61
C LYS A 478 18.68 -0.43 12.92
N GLN A 479 19.25 0.67 13.42
CA GLN A 479 18.49 1.87 13.77
C GLN A 479 17.94 2.59 12.53
N SER A 480 18.78 2.78 11.50
CA SER A 480 18.32 3.37 10.23
C SER A 480 17.24 2.53 9.57
N LEU A 481 17.36 1.19 9.57
CA LEU A 481 16.37 0.28 9.01
C LEU A 481 15.03 0.35 9.78
N LYS A 482 15.06 0.39 11.12
CA LYS A 482 13.84 0.59 11.93
C LYS A 482 13.15 1.92 11.57
N SER A 483 13.93 2.99 11.40
CA SER A 483 13.39 4.33 11.11
C SER A 483 12.84 4.49 9.69
N VAL A 484 13.55 3.92 8.70
CA VAL A 484 13.29 4.09 7.27
C VAL A 484 12.28 3.05 6.78
N ASP A 485 12.49 1.77 7.08
CA ASP A 485 11.69 0.67 6.55
C ASP A 485 10.51 0.28 7.44
N ARG A 486 10.58 0.61 8.74
CA ARG A 486 9.54 0.29 9.74
C ARG A 486 9.06 -1.18 9.61
N PRO A 487 9.97 -2.16 9.76
CA PRO A 487 9.63 -3.57 9.67
C PRO A 487 8.72 -4.00 10.81
N LEU A 488 7.85 -4.98 10.55
CA LEU A 488 6.94 -5.55 11.55
C LEU A 488 7.61 -6.62 12.43
N PHE A 489 8.64 -7.30 11.92
CA PHE A 489 9.38 -8.31 12.68
C PHE A 489 10.23 -7.66 13.78
N LYS A 490 10.35 -8.31 14.94
CA LYS A 490 11.24 -7.86 16.01
C LYS A 490 12.72 -8.15 15.71
N ASP A 491 12.98 -9.27 15.06
CA ASP A 491 14.28 -9.77 14.58
C ASP A 491 14.61 -9.31 13.15
N PHE A 492 14.07 -8.15 12.73
CA PHE A 492 14.12 -7.65 11.35
C PHE A 492 15.56 -7.46 10.82
N TRP A 493 16.50 -7.12 11.69
CA TRP A 493 17.89 -6.88 11.32
C TRP A 493 18.61 -8.20 11.08
N GLU A 494 18.43 -9.15 12.01
CA GLU A 494 18.99 -10.49 11.94
C GLU A 494 18.46 -11.23 10.69
N ARG A 495 17.17 -11.04 10.37
CA ARG A 495 16.55 -11.54 9.12
C ARG A 495 17.20 -10.96 7.86
N LEU A 496 17.45 -9.65 7.85
CA LEU A 496 18.15 -8.99 6.73
C LEU A 496 19.52 -9.63 6.53
N LEU A 497 20.35 -9.69 7.59
CA LEU A 497 21.69 -10.26 7.51
C LEU A 497 21.67 -11.71 7.01
N ALA A 498 20.79 -12.54 7.54
CA ALA A 498 20.62 -13.93 7.10
C ALA A 498 20.24 -14.02 5.61
N CYS A 499 19.37 -13.13 5.11
CA CYS A 499 19.06 -13.07 3.69
C CYS A 499 20.28 -12.66 2.84
N LEU A 500 21.15 -11.78 3.33
CA LEU A 500 22.37 -11.39 2.60
C LEU A 500 23.34 -12.57 2.50
N GLU A 501 23.51 -13.34 3.57
CA GLU A 501 24.31 -14.57 3.55
C GLU A 501 23.75 -15.59 2.55
N ILE A 502 22.43 -15.83 2.58
CA ILE A 502 21.76 -16.70 1.61
C ILE A 502 21.93 -16.18 0.18
N LEU A 503 21.91 -14.85 -0.04
CA LEU A 503 22.09 -14.26 -1.36
C LEU A 503 23.44 -14.62 -1.96
N ARG A 504 24.51 -14.65 -1.13
CA ARG A 504 25.87 -14.98 -1.56
C ARG A 504 25.97 -16.37 -2.17
N GLU A 505 25.14 -17.31 -1.69
CA GLU A 505 25.10 -18.69 -2.16
C GLU A 505 24.29 -18.88 -3.45
N LYS A 506 23.49 -17.87 -3.86
CA LYS A 506 22.65 -17.99 -5.06
C LYS A 506 23.50 -17.98 -6.33
N LYS A 507 23.17 -18.89 -7.25
CA LYS A 507 23.83 -19.08 -8.55
C LYS A 507 23.31 -18.18 -9.68
N GLN A 508 22.28 -17.40 -9.40
CA GLN A 508 21.70 -16.46 -10.35
C GLN A 508 22.30 -15.06 -10.20
N ARG A 509 22.03 -14.17 -11.16
CA ARG A 509 22.42 -12.75 -11.04
C ARG A 509 21.77 -12.11 -9.81
N THR A 510 22.59 -11.54 -8.93
CA THR A 510 22.16 -10.91 -7.67
C THR A 510 22.42 -9.40 -7.70
N VAL A 511 21.48 -8.62 -7.18
CA VAL A 511 21.52 -7.15 -7.19
C VAL A 511 21.19 -6.60 -5.82
N TYR A 512 22.03 -5.72 -5.29
CA TYR A 512 21.61 -4.79 -4.24
C TYR A 512 21.02 -3.55 -4.88
N ARG A 513 19.80 -3.19 -4.48
CA ARG A 513 19.17 -1.95 -4.93
C ARG A 513 19.12 -0.97 -3.77
N MET A 514 19.93 0.07 -3.86
CA MET A 514 20.03 1.13 -2.86
C MET A 514 19.23 2.36 -3.33
N THR A 515 18.18 2.70 -2.58
CA THR A 515 17.41 3.91 -2.83
C THR A 515 17.95 5.05 -1.96
N LEU A 516 18.69 5.98 -2.58
CA LEU A 516 19.29 7.10 -1.85
C LEU A 516 18.27 8.20 -1.57
N VAL A 517 18.19 8.59 -0.31
CA VAL A 517 17.34 9.63 0.23
C VAL A 517 18.22 10.62 0.99
N LYS A 518 18.29 11.86 0.49
CA LYS A 518 19.13 12.91 1.08
C LYS A 518 18.66 13.25 2.49
N GLY A 519 19.59 13.24 3.44
CA GLY A 519 19.35 13.45 4.86
C GLY A 519 18.85 12.22 5.63
N PHE A 520 18.81 11.03 5.00
CA PHE A 520 18.38 9.80 5.66
C PHE A 520 19.45 8.71 5.61
N ASN A 521 19.96 8.37 4.42
CA ASN A 521 20.75 7.13 4.24
C ASN A 521 21.98 7.29 3.31
N MET A 522 22.50 8.51 3.17
CA MET A 522 23.63 8.83 2.27
C MET A 522 24.98 9.02 2.98
N GLU A 523 25.06 8.84 4.30
CA GLU A 523 26.27 9.13 5.09
C GLU A 523 27.02 7.87 5.55
N GLN A 524 26.32 6.75 5.73
CA GLN A 524 26.84 5.52 6.34
C GLN A 524 27.55 4.58 5.35
N ILE A 525 28.55 5.08 4.63
CA ILE A 525 29.27 4.34 3.57
C ILE A 525 29.94 3.07 4.11
N LYS A 526 30.55 3.14 5.30
CA LYS A 526 31.27 2.00 5.90
C LYS A 526 30.31 0.86 6.20
N GLU A 527 29.16 1.17 6.76
CA GLU A 527 28.14 0.20 7.13
C GLU A 527 27.52 -0.47 5.89
N TYR A 528 27.33 0.27 4.79
CA TYR A 528 26.95 -0.37 3.52
C TYR A 528 28.03 -1.33 2.99
N THR A 529 29.30 -0.99 3.19
CA THR A 529 30.42 -1.85 2.78
C THR A 529 30.40 -3.18 3.54
N GLU A 530 30.05 -3.18 4.82
CA GLU A 530 29.84 -4.42 5.60
C GLU A 530 28.66 -5.25 5.09
N LEU A 531 27.55 -4.62 4.68
CA LEU A 531 26.45 -5.37 4.05
C LEU A 531 26.87 -5.99 2.71
N ILE A 532 27.69 -5.29 1.92
CA ILE A 532 28.23 -5.80 0.66
C ILE A 532 29.18 -6.99 0.89
N ARG A 533 29.98 -6.97 1.96
CA ARG A 533 30.82 -8.10 2.38
C ARG A 533 30.00 -9.36 2.62
N LEU A 534 28.80 -9.24 3.19
CA LEU A 534 27.94 -10.38 3.50
C LEU A 534 27.36 -11.05 2.25
N GLY A 535 26.77 -10.28 1.33
CA GLY A 535 26.08 -10.86 0.17
C GLY A 535 26.86 -10.90 -1.14
N VAL A 536 27.94 -10.12 -1.27
CA VAL A 536 28.82 -10.03 -2.45
C VAL A 536 28.01 -10.03 -3.77
N PRO A 537 27.05 -9.10 -3.94
CA PRO A 537 26.12 -9.13 -5.06
C PRO A 537 26.83 -8.93 -6.40
N CYS A 538 26.32 -9.50 -7.49
CA CYS A 538 26.88 -9.28 -8.83
C CYS A 538 26.87 -7.80 -9.22
N PHE A 539 25.81 -7.09 -8.82
CA PHE A 539 25.59 -5.69 -9.15
C PHE A 539 25.07 -4.89 -7.94
N ILE A 540 25.33 -3.59 -7.94
CA ILE A 540 24.76 -2.63 -7.00
C ILE A 540 24.11 -1.52 -7.83
N GLU A 541 22.78 -1.44 -7.77
CA GLU A 541 22.01 -0.34 -8.33
C GLU A 541 21.90 0.77 -7.30
N ILE A 542 22.48 1.93 -7.62
CA ILE A 542 22.41 3.10 -6.77
C ILE A 542 21.48 4.11 -7.44
N LYS A 543 20.37 4.42 -6.77
CA LYS A 543 19.29 5.20 -7.38
C LYS A 543 18.79 6.28 -6.44
N GLY A 544 18.74 7.51 -6.93
CA GLY A 544 18.08 8.61 -6.22
C GLY A 544 16.58 8.39 -6.07
N VAL A 545 16.04 8.65 -4.88
CA VAL A 545 14.60 8.54 -4.62
C VAL A 545 13.80 9.45 -5.56
N THR A 546 12.70 8.93 -6.11
CA THR A 546 11.77 9.73 -6.90
C THR A 546 10.59 10.15 -6.04
N TYR A 547 10.48 11.44 -5.77
CA TYR A 547 9.36 11.98 -5.00
C TYR A 547 8.04 11.84 -5.77
N SER A 548 7.06 11.18 -5.14
CA SER A 548 5.78 10.79 -5.75
C SER A 548 4.59 11.65 -5.30
N GLY A 549 4.83 12.74 -4.55
CA GLY A 549 3.82 13.65 -4.02
C GLY A 549 3.67 13.60 -2.50
N ASN A 550 3.05 14.63 -1.92
CA ASN A 550 2.76 14.72 -0.49
C ASN A 550 1.60 13.78 -0.16
N SER A 551 1.84 12.80 0.70
CA SER A 551 0.83 12.39 1.66
C SER A 551 1.13 13.15 2.94
N ASP A 552 0.11 13.56 3.69
CA ASP A 552 0.30 14.25 4.99
C ASP A 552 1.05 13.39 6.03
N GLN A 553 1.36 12.13 5.68
CA GLN A 553 1.96 11.10 6.52
C GLN A 553 3.40 10.72 6.10
N SER A 554 3.91 11.26 4.98
CA SER A 554 5.30 11.05 4.55
C SER A 554 6.21 12.14 5.10
N PRO A 555 7.34 11.81 5.76
CA PRO A 555 8.33 12.82 6.15
C PRO A 555 9.14 13.35 4.95
N LEU A 556 8.98 12.77 3.76
CA LEU A 556 9.80 13.11 2.60
C LEU A 556 9.27 14.32 1.85
N THR A 557 10.20 15.18 1.46
CA THR A 557 9.95 16.36 0.61
C THR A 557 10.83 16.33 -0.63
N MET A 558 10.59 17.25 -1.57
CA MET A 558 11.48 17.41 -2.74
C MET A 558 12.94 17.69 -2.36
N LYS A 559 13.22 18.26 -1.17
CA LYS A 559 14.59 18.50 -0.70
C LYS A 559 15.37 17.21 -0.42
N ASN A 560 14.65 16.09 -0.22
CA ASN A 560 15.23 14.78 0.05
C ASN A 560 15.58 14.01 -1.23
N VAL A 561 15.22 14.53 -2.41
CA VAL A 561 15.60 13.95 -3.70
C VAL A 561 17.04 14.37 -4.02
N PRO A 562 18.01 13.45 -4.11
CA PRO A 562 19.38 13.80 -4.43
C PRO A 562 19.53 14.19 -5.90
N TYR A 563 20.47 15.09 -6.17
CA TYR A 563 20.93 15.41 -7.51
C TYR A 563 21.79 14.27 -8.08
N TYR A 564 21.95 14.24 -9.40
CA TYR A 564 22.70 13.17 -10.06
C TYR A 564 24.16 13.14 -9.60
N GLU A 565 24.77 14.30 -9.47
CA GLU A 565 26.15 14.49 -9.05
C GLU A 565 26.37 13.99 -7.62
N GLU A 566 25.38 14.16 -6.73
CA GLU A 566 25.42 13.63 -5.36
C GLU A 566 25.36 12.10 -5.34
N VAL A 567 24.60 11.50 -6.26
CA VAL A 567 24.55 10.04 -6.42
C VAL A 567 25.89 9.51 -6.96
N VAL A 568 26.50 10.21 -7.93
CA VAL A 568 27.84 9.87 -8.46
C VAL A 568 28.90 9.96 -7.35
N ASP A 569 28.91 11.02 -6.56
CA ASP A 569 29.84 11.20 -5.45
C ASP A 569 29.70 10.09 -4.39
N PHE A 570 28.47 9.76 -3.99
CA PHE A 570 28.20 8.64 -3.10
C PHE A 570 28.73 7.32 -3.68
N THR A 571 28.47 7.05 -4.97
CA THR A 571 28.92 5.82 -5.63
C THR A 571 30.44 5.70 -5.66
N LYS A 572 31.16 6.78 -5.97
CA LYS A 572 32.63 6.79 -5.97
C LYS A 572 33.19 6.50 -4.58
N LYS A 573 32.67 7.18 -3.56
CA LYS A 573 33.06 6.95 -2.16
C LYS A 573 32.78 5.52 -1.69
N LEU A 574 31.67 4.93 -2.13
CA LEU A 574 31.33 3.55 -1.81
C LEU A 574 32.35 2.58 -2.45
N ILE A 575 32.68 2.76 -3.73
CA ILE A 575 33.67 1.92 -4.43
C ILE A 575 35.05 2.05 -3.78
N GLU A 576 35.50 3.27 -3.47
CA GLU A 576 36.77 3.48 -2.76
C GLU A 576 36.80 2.77 -1.40
N ASN A 577 35.66 2.74 -0.69
CA ASN A 577 35.54 2.03 0.58
C ASN A 577 35.60 0.51 0.39
N ILE A 578 34.89 -0.01 -0.61
CA ILE A 578 34.91 -1.43 -0.99
C ILE A 578 36.35 -1.86 -1.32
N ASP A 579 37.04 -1.12 -2.18
CA ASP A 579 38.42 -1.45 -2.57
C ASP A 579 39.38 -1.43 -1.38
N LYS A 580 39.17 -0.49 -0.45
CA LYS A 580 40.00 -0.37 0.76
C LYS A 580 39.78 -1.49 1.77
N TYR A 581 38.53 -1.90 2.00
CA TYR A 581 38.18 -2.79 3.11
C TYR A 581 37.79 -4.21 2.70
N LEU A 582 37.47 -4.46 1.43
CA LEU A 582 37.04 -5.77 0.92
C LEU A 582 38.06 -6.40 -0.05
N GLY A 583 39.28 -5.87 -0.13
CA GLY A 583 40.33 -6.41 -0.99
C GLY A 583 40.70 -7.87 -0.69
N ASP A 584 40.47 -8.34 0.55
CA ASP A 584 40.65 -9.73 0.98
C ASP A 584 39.66 -10.71 0.32
N LEU A 585 38.51 -10.22 -0.13
CA LEU A 585 37.51 -11.05 -0.81
C LEU A 585 37.85 -11.35 -2.28
N GLY A 586 38.89 -10.72 -2.84
CA GLY A 586 39.27 -10.88 -4.24
C GLY A 586 38.20 -10.37 -5.23
N VAL A 587 37.28 -9.53 -4.77
CA VAL A 587 36.25 -8.91 -5.62
C VAL A 587 36.54 -7.43 -5.80
N LYS A 588 36.38 -6.96 -7.03
CA LYS A 588 36.52 -5.55 -7.38
C LYS A 588 35.26 -5.06 -8.07
N TYR A 589 34.79 -3.88 -7.69
CA TYR A 589 33.59 -3.25 -8.20
C TYR A 589 33.95 -1.97 -8.96
N GLU A 590 33.30 -1.74 -10.10
CA GLU A 590 33.48 -0.53 -10.91
C GLU A 590 32.12 -0.04 -11.42
N ILE A 591 32.02 1.25 -11.79
CA ILE A 591 30.81 1.78 -12.42
C ILE A 591 30.77 1.28 -13.87
N ALA A 592 29.77 0.45 -14.18
CA ALA A 592 29.63 -0.17 -15.50
C ALA A 592 28.71 0.63 -16.43
N ALA A 593 27.63 1.18 -15.87
CA ALA A 593 26.63 1.90 -16.66
C ALA A 593 25.94 3.01 -15.86
N GLU A 594 25.34 3.96 -16.57
CA GLU A 594 24.53 5.02 -15.98
C GLU A 594 23.19 5.20 -16.70
N HIS A 595 22.27 5.89 -16.05
CA HIS A 595 21.10 6.47 -16.68
C HIS A 595 20.75 7.77 -15.94
N ALA A 596 21.41 8.85 -16.34
CA ALA A 596 21.33 10.16 -15.69
C ALA A 596 19.88 10.67 -15.61
N HIS A 597 19.05 10.36 -16.61
CA HIS A 597 17.64 10.76 -16.62
C HIS A 597 16.81 10.14 -15.48
N SER A 598 17.20 8.96 -14.97
CA SER A 598 16.56 8.35 -13.78
C SER A 598 17.37 8.53 -12.49
N CYS A 599 18.46 9.31 -12.52
CA CYS A 599 19.37 9.46 -11.40
C CYS A 599 19.83 8.08 -10.87
N SER A 600 20.37 7.25 -11.77
CA SER A 600 20.71 5.85 -11.46
C SER A 600 22.08 5.49 -12.02
N LEU A 601 22.85 4.75 -11.22
CA LEU A 601 24.15 4.17 -11.58
C LEU A 601 24.12 2.65 -11.35
N LEU A 602 24.85 1.93 -12.19
CA LEU A 602 25.09 0.50 -12.05
C LEU A 602 26.56 0.29 -11.72
N VAL A 603 26.81 -0.21 -10.52
CA VAL A 603 28.12 -0.74 -10.14
C VAL A 603 28.09 -2.25 -10.38
N ALA A 604 29.13 -2.78 -11.02
CA ALA A 604 29.23 -4.21 -11.34
C ALA A 604 30.55 -4.79 -10.83
N GLN A 605 30.55 -6.07 -10.50
CA GLN A 605 31.80 -6.81 -10.31
C GLN A 605 32.59 -6.85 -11.62
N THR A 606 33.90 -6.67 -11.55
CA THR A 606 34.81 -6.69 -12.71
C THR A 606 34.87 -8.02 -13.45
N LYS A 607 34.38 -9.13 -12.86
CA LYS A 607 34.17 -10.40 -13.59
C LYS A 607 33.20 -10.28 -14.78
N PHE A 608 32.37 -9.25 -14.80
CA PHE A 608 31.51 -8.90 -15.94
C PHE A 608 32.20 -7.99 -16.96
N LYS A 609 33.50 -7.70 -16.81
CA LYS A 609 34.31 -6.93 -17.76
C LYS A 609 35.30 -7.86 -18.44
N LYS A 610 35.25 -7.97 -19.77
CA LYS A 610 36.18 -8.77 -20.57
C LYS A 610 36.75 -7.89 -21.68
N ASP A 611 38.07 -7.83 -21.80
CA ASP A 611 38.76 -7.01 -22.81
C ASP A 611 38.28 -5.55 -22.83
N ASP A 612 38.12 -4.97 -21.63
CA ASP A 612 37.59 -3.63 -21.36
C ASP A 612 36.12 -3.39 -21.77
N VAL A 613 35.42 -4.42 -22.24
CA VAL A 613 33.98 -4.40 -22.57
C VAL A 613 33.17 -4.91 -21.38
N TRP A 614 32.13 -4.14 -21.01
CA TRP A 614 31.17 -4.56 -19.99
C TRP A 614 30.13 -5.54 -20.56
N TYR A 615 29.78 -6.56 -19.79
CA TYR A 615 28.77 -7.58 -20.11
C TYR A 615 27.66 -7.60 -19.04
N THR A 616 27.03 -6.44 -18.82
CA THR A 616 25.92 -6.30 -17.87
C THR A 616 24.57 -6.61 -18.51
N HIS A 617 24.45 -6.59 -19.84
CA HIS A 617 23.21 -7.01 -20.50
C HIS A 617 22.98 -8.52 -20.36
N ILE A 618 21.72 -8.92 -20.45
CA ILE A 618 21.31 -10.31 -20.25
C ILE A 618 21.05 -10.93 -21.63
N ASP A 619 21.69 -12.07 -21.91
CA ASP A 619 21.26 -12.92 -23.01
C ASP A 619 20.04 -13.73 -22.57
N TYR A 620 18.85 -13.17 -22.84
CA TYR A 620 17.59 -13.79 -22.45
C TYR A 620 17.35 -15.14 -23.15
N ALA A 621 17.80 -15.29 -24.40
CA ALA A 621 17.63 -16.54 -25.13
C ALA A 621 18.47 -17.64 -24.48
N LYS A 622 19.75 -17.33 -24.19
CA LYS A 622 20.65 -18.25 -23.50
C LYS A 622 20.17 -18.60 -22.09
N PHE A 623 19.62 -17.62 -21.35
CA PHE A 623 19.02 -17.89 -20.04
C PHE A 623 17.91 -18.96 -20.11
N PHE A 624 16.98 -18.87 -21.09
CA PHE A 624 15.91 -19.87 -21.21
C PHE A 624 16.42 -21.21 -21.72
N GLU A 625 17.44 -21.24 -22.58
CA GLU A 625 18.13 -22.47 -22.97
C GLU A 625 18.69 -23.18 -21.74
N LEU A 626 19.49 -22.49 -20.93
CA LEU A 626 20.08 -23.02 -19.70
C LEU A 626 19.00 -23.42 -18.69
N TRP A 627 17.98 -22.60 -18.46
CA TRP A 627 16.89 -22.91 -17.52
C TRP A 627 16.11 -24.18 -17.89
N ARG A 628 16.02 -24.53 -19.18
CA ARG A 628 15.36 -25.76 -19.65
C ARG A 628 16.18 -27.02 -19.38
N THR A 629 17.51 -26.92 -19.33
CA THR A 629 18.38 -28.07 -19.02
C THR A 629 18.13 -28.64 -17.62
N LYS A 630 17.61 -27.80 -16.70
CA LYS A 630 17.47 -28.10 -15.26
C LYS A 630 18.80 -28.35 -14.53
N GLU A 631 19.93 -28.09 -15.19
CA GLU A 631 21.26 -28.12 -14.60
C GLU A 631 21.58 -26.78 -13.93
N ALA A 632 22.57 -26.79 -13.03
CA ALA A 632 23.06 -25.57 -12.41
C ALA A 632 23.92 -24.78 -13.40
N PHE A 633 23.70 -23.47 -13.48
CA PHE A 633 24.50 -22.55 -14.28
C PHE A 633 24.74 -21.25 -13.50
N ASP A 634 25.83 -20.57 -13.85
CA ASP A 634 26.33 -19.37 -13.19
C ASP A 634 25.93 -18.07 -13.95
N PRO A 635 26.01 -16.90 -13.29
CA PRO A 635 25.58 -15.62 -13.86
C PRO A 635 26.31 -15.18 -15.13
N LEU A 636 27.51 -15.73 -15.38
CA LEU A 636 28.37 -15.40 -16.52
C LEU A 636 28.01 -16.15 -17.80
N GLU A 637 27.16 -17.18 -17.72
CA GLU A 637 26.81 -18.04 -18.85
C GLU A 637 25.70 -17.46 -19.75
N TYR A 638 25.01 -16.41 -19.30
CA TYR A 638 23.90 -15.78 -20.00
C TYR A 638 24.04 -14.25 -20.06
N ILE A 639 25.25 -13.79 -20.38
CA ILE A 639 25.61 -12.36 -20.47
C ILE A 639 25.68 -11.89 -21.92
N ALA A 640 25.35 -10.62 -22.13
CA ALA A 640 25.45 -9.91 -23.39
C ALA A 640 26.23 -8.60 -23.21
N PRO A 641 26.91 -8.09 -24.25
CA PRO A 641 27.69 -6.86 -24.15
C PRO A 641 26.78 -5.66 -23.85
N THR A 642 27.23 -4.82 -22.94
CA THR A 642 26.60 -3.55 -22.59
C THR A 642 26.88 -2.54 -23.70
N PRO A 643 25.87 -1.85 -24.25
CA PRO A 643 26.03 -0.91 -25.33
C PRO A 643 26.74 0.36 -24.87
N GLU A 644 27.51 0.97 -25.76
CA GLU A 644 28.36 2.13 -25.46
C GLU A 644 27.58 3.31 -24.87
N PHE A 645 26.37 3.61 -25.39
CA PHE A 645 25.54 4.71 -24.88
C PHE A 645 25.16 4.54 -23.39
N ALA A 646 25.24 3.32 -22.85
CA ALA A 646 24.93 3.02 -21.47
C ALA A 646 26.13 3.23 -20.53
N TYR A 647 27.36 3.30 -21.05
CA TYR A 647 28.56 3.42 -20.23
C TYR A 647 28.54 4.69 -19.37
N PHE A 648 29.22 4.62 -18.23
CA PHE A 648 29.39 5.77 -17.35
C PHE A 648 30.04 6.94 -18.11
N GLY A 649 29.47 8.13 -17.98
CA GLY A 649 29.86 9.32 -18.75
C GLY A 649 29.11 9.54 -20.08
N GLN A 650 28.30 8.58 -20.56
CA GLN A 650 27.54 8.68 -21.83
C GLN A 650 26.07 9.09 -21.65
N GLY A 651 25.63 9.38 -20.43
CA GLY A 651 24.29 9.79 -20.04
C GLY A 651 23.27 8.64 -19.93
N GLY A 652 23.53 7.51 -20.59
CA GLY A 652 22.73 6.30 -20.48
C GLY A 652 21.43 6.29 -21.29
N PHE A 653 21.06 7.40 -21.92
CA PHE A 653 19.79 7.53 -22.62
C PHE A 653 19.88 6.90 -24.00
N SER A 654 18.95 5.99 -24.32
CA SER A 654 18.97 5.28 -25.60
C SER A 654 18.92 6.25 -26.79
N PRO A 655 19.81 6.10 -27.79
CA PRO A 655 19.79 6.91 -29.00
C PRO A 655 18.57 6.61 -29.91
N GLU A 656 17.85 5.51 -29.67
CA GLU A 656 16.62 5.17 -30.42
C GLU A 656 15.44 6.10 -30.11
N ASP A 657 15.53 6.88 -29.02
CA ASP A 657 14.44 7.69 -28.49
C ASP A 657 14.84 9.15 -28.30
N VAL A 658 13.82 10.01 -28.21
CA VAL A 658 14.02 11.44 -27.94
C VAL A 658 13.47 11.78 -26.56
N ARG A 659 14.30 12.42 -25.74
CA ARG A 659 13.90 12.87 -24.41
C ARG A 659 12.76 13.88 -24.52
N PHE A 660 11.62 13.55 -23.91
CA PHE A 660 10.48 14.46 -23.86
C PHE A 660 10.64 15.46 -22.71
N VAL A 661 10.90 16.73 -23.05
CA VAL A 661 10.90 17.85 -22.10
C VAL A 661 9.54 18.53 -22.15
N ARG A 662 8.83 18.54 -21.02
CA ARG A 662 7.54 19.25 -20.93
C ARG A 662 7.83 20.76 -20.98
N LYS A 663 7.31 21.48 -21.99
CA LYS A 663 7.39 22.94 -22.04
C LYS A 663 6.86 23.51 -20.71
N GLN A 664 7.68 24.28 -19.99
CA GLN A 664 7.22 25.03 -18.83
C GLN A 664 6.17 26.04 -19.31
N LYS A 665 4.99 26.05 -18.69
CA LYS A 665 4.08 27.20 -18.81
C LYS A 665 4.77 28.38 -18.11
N ASN A 666 5.04 29.43 -18.89
CA ASN A 666 5.58 30.74 -18.51
C ASN A 666 7.06 30.83 -18.07
N ARG A 667 7.93 31.13 -19.04
CA ARG A 667 9.08 32.02 -18.84
C ARG A 667 8.91 33.24 -19.75
N ASN A 668 7.98 34.14 -19.40
CA ASN A 668 8.14 35.56 -19.70
C ASN A 668 8.84 36.17 -18.49
N ARG A 669 10.15 35.97 -18.40
CA ARG A 669 11.07 36.87 -17.70
C ARG A 669 12.14 37.21 -18.71
N PRO A 670 12.45 38.48 -18.97
CA PRO A 670 13.50 38.85 -19.92
C PRO A 670 14.79 38.17 -19.49
N GLU A 671 15.47 37.57 -20.47
CA GLU A 671 16.81 37.02 -20.30
C GLU A 671 17.72 38.12 -19.76
N ALA A 672 18.34 37.85 -18.61
CA ALA A 672 19.49 38.63 -18.19
C ALA A 672 20.60 38.33 -19.19
N THR A 673 21.02 39.37 -19.90
CA THR A 673 22.13 39.39 -20.85
C THR A 673 23.37 38.73 -20.25
N PRO A 674 24.07 37.84 -20.96
CA PRO A 674 25.34 37.32 -20.48
C PRO A 674 26.36 38.46 -20.37
N ALA A 675 27.00 38.55 -19.21
CA ALA A 675 28.10 39.49 -18.97
C ALA A 675 29.20 39.23 -20.01
N THR A 676 29.45 40.25 -20.83
CA THR A 676 30.59 40.32 -21.74
C THR A 676 31.89 40.23 -20.95
N THR A 677 32.77 39.34 -21.40
CA THR A 677 34.16 39.20 -20.97
C THR A 677 34.87 40.55 -21.10
N ALA A 678 35.34 41.08 -19.97
CA ALA A 678 36.25 42.21 -19.94
C ALA A 678 37.63 41.71 -20.43
N ASP A 679 37.95 42.17 -21.63
CA ASP A 679 39.28 42.19 -22.22
C ASP A 679 40.23 42.89 -21.22
N SER A 680 41.30 42.20 -20.81
CA SER A 680 42.40 42.79 -20.05
C SER A 680 43.69 42.55 -20.82
N GLY A 681 43.85 43.32 -21.89
CA GLY A 681 45.18 43.59 -22.43
C GLY A 681 45.91 44.56 -21.51
N ILE A 682 47.05 44.15 -20.97
CA ILE A 682 48.14 45.06 -20.60
C ILE A 682 49.44 44.49 -21.18
N ALA A 683 50.09 45.39 -21.91
CA ALA A 683 51.31 45.25 -22.69
C ALA A 683 52.56 44.88 -21.87
N ALA A 684 53.40 44.03 -22.45
CA ALA A 684 54.72 44.40 -22.99
C ALA A 684 55.18 43.31 -23.97
#